data_AF-A0AAD9XWS9-F1
#
_entry.id   AF-A0AAD9XWS9-F1
#
_cell.length_a   1.000
_cell.length_b   1.000
_cell.length_c   1.000
_cell.angle_alpha   90.00
_cell.angle_beta   90.00
_cell.angle_gamma   90.00
#
_symmetry.space_group_name_H-M   'P 1'
#
loop_
_entity.id
_entity.type
_entity.pdbx_description
1 polymer ?
#
loop_
_entity_poly.entity_id
_entity_poly.type
_entity_poly.pdbx_seq_one_letter_code
_entity_poly.pdbx_strand_id
1 'polypeptide(L)'
;MVGSRGTGSMQDWNHEATPGHIIDEARVRLKLSIGYKPNIVLINLGTNDANRDIDANRAGARLNGILDDIWAADGMSKTCVMLSTVLDSQDPTGSVVRLNINAQYRQLVKNRNAEGKCIYLADMDPPAPHPASGWIKTWDDYNQDEVVKVHPNDSGFLKMGYIFYKAVNKAADAGKLVEPGEMNSGPTICDKFEGYGMDAGGFTQRGSGNHDGICYHNSEEKGIRWTWDSEFDRNQWHFARLFNRNYNDILGWFNEGSDVNYFGAWANSADGQASFTKINDINPNYYCDPRGIHFIDMNADGLDDFVCITANGDAYLSVNKGNGNRAAGKAPTFQLVGKIKSNEGVVRDHIVMADIDGDGRGDYGAIDAMGNVRFWRNGWVNDMPQYWQDMGRRFSNTGLGSYAGIRFEDINGDGREDAMRVDEGGKTYTWTNSRSCRKGYVGDGLNVAWRQAFYKGASSGPTHMGMGGTNLRTRVHFARIYGQSSVFGNLPLQDYVYLEHTKLAEDKHRFEMRVWKNIGGGGSKIVADGNKYCNMVGHRDGRADYVWTQSTGEMTLFTNRSKGTIGDTNAEGYWDPSPGIIFRPPRSMDRRDLHLQDWDGDGDCDIIYVNPETDAVEVFLNQYPQTGSWGWTHLTNPAPGLTCGYKRGLGVFDLAVRFADLTGNNRADYLCIAPDGTVSGYLQQDSGAFVDAGQIKFAIGKDRANLRWADVDGDGKDDMLWIEKFSGDTWVWYNGGRGSPDTGGGSSFYWGVQEKKAYYGLAAGSCIYYADLDGNDHADEHYILESFNNKGRTSLNPSCGLTDRTGDDGPITNPNLPVQPGSNEDDDTGGGSGGDHTPYLPNPKDDNPLSTCPDASKYTTIAQLKADAGLVDLWCGPQYTITILLQMLQDSLARYDEIMASGYDKYFKIYADYLVSNAWSALRNFMLKHGDEYFTCKITEETTCCNVCKAEGVSCQWCRDPCDVQGPYDDLRRYTNTSQPCPPDYSQRGMNSNDENTIYWNLRSDKEGDFWDAAAAEVGAPREKMNIAKLQSVGILDSSCSRDSAYNGIEHMTASCYYRNFWFDAPHVEGFNTDDVTNPKTILNKALRCKAPD
;
A
#
# COMPACT_ATOMS: atom_id res chain seq x y z
N MET A 1 29.55 -12.16 8.98
CA MET A 1 29.02 -12.21 10.35
C MET A 1 27.87 -13.21 10.37
N VAL A 2 27.37 -13.60 11.53
CA VAL A 2 26.27 -14.57 11.67
C VAL A 2 25.18 -14.03 12.59
N GLY A 3 23.92 -14.41 12.32
CA GLY A 3 22.77 -14.00 13.11
C GLY A 3 21.44 -14.20 12.40
N SER A 4 20.35 -14.20 13.16
CA SER A 4 18.97 -14.34 12.65
C SER A 4 18.45 -13.09 11.93
N ARG A 5 19.02 -11.93 12.22
CA ARG A 5 18.65 -10.66 11.58
C ARG A 5 19.70 -10.26 10.56
N GLY A 6 19.37 -9.20 9.85
CA GLY A 6 20.41 -8.21 9.65
C GLY A 6 20.07 -7.03 8.76
N THR A 7 21.05 -6.13 8.71
CA THR A 7 20.93 -4.78 8.19
C THR A 7 22.30 -4.30 7.70
N GLY A 8 22.33 -3.28 6.85
CA GLY A 8 23.56 -2.74 6.26
C GLY A 8 23.81 -3.19 4.82
N SER A 9 24.99 -2.87 4.30
CA SER A 9 25.40 -3.09 2.90
C SER A 9 26.56 -4.10 2.73
N MET A 10 27.10 -4.65 3.81
CA MET A 10 28.14 -5.69 3.78
C MET A 10 27.57 -6.98 3.18
N GLN A 11 28.38 -7.80 2.52
CA GLN A 11 27.93 -9.07 1.94
C GLN A 11 27.43 -10.06 3.01
N ASP A 12 28.03 -10.02 4.20
CA ASP A 12 27.76 -10.86 5.35
C ASP A 12 27.08 -10.08 6.51
N TRP A 13 26.03 -9.33 6.16
CA TRP A 13 25.30 -8.38 7.01
C TRP A 13 24.51 -8.95 8.21
N ASN A 14 24.68 -10.22 8.55
CA ASN A 14 23.89 -10.90 9.58
C ASN A 14 24.33 -10.55 11.02
N HIS A 15 23.37 -10.32 11.93
CA HIS A 15 23.63 -9.99 13.34
C HIS A 15 22.44 -10.26 14.27
N GLU A 16 22.62 -10.04 15.58
CA GLU A 16 21.54 -10.08 16.61
C GLU A 16 21.26 -8.72 17.27
N ALA A 17 21.87 -7.64 16.77
CA ALA A 17 21.58 -6.30 17.27
C ALA A 17 20.08 -5.99 17.10
N THR A 18 19.43 -5.61 18.21
CA THR A 18 18.00 -5.32 18.25
C THR A 18 17.75 -3.99 18.97
N PRO A 19 17.24 -2.97 18.25
CA PRO A 19 16.88 -1.69 18.86
C PRO A 19 15.90 -1.86 20.03
N GLY A 20 16.04 -1.05 21.07
CA GLY A 20 15.13 -1.05 22.23
C GLY A 20 15.32 -2.18 23.25
N HIS A 21 16.01 -3.27 22.91
CA HIS A 21 16.19 -4.41 23.81
C HIS A 21 17.03 -4.08 25.05
N ILE A 22 16.58 -4.56 26.22
CA ILE A 22 17.39 -4.63 27.44
C ILE A 22 18.17 -5.95 27.52
N ILE A 23 19.06 -6.09 28.51
CA ILE A 23 19.91 -7.29 28.68
C ILE A 23 19.09 -8.59 28.68
N ASP A 24 17.97 -8.65 29.41
CA ASP A 24 17.19 -9.90 29.53
C ASP A 24 16.51 -10.30 28.22
N GLU A 25 16.03 -9.34 27.44
CA GLU A 25 15.40 -9.56 26.13
C GLU A 25 16.45 -9.98 25.09
N ALA A 26 17.64 -9.39 25.14
CA ALA A 26 18.77 -9.82 24.30
C ALA A 26 19.21 -11.26 24.63
N ARG A 27 19.13 -11.68 25.90
CA ARG A 27 19.39 -13.07 26.30
C ARG A 27 18.40 -14.05 25.69
N VAL A 28 17.12 -13.67 25.57
CA VAL A 28 16.12 -14.49 24.89
C VAL A 28 16.46 -14.64 23.41
N ARG A 29 16.79 -13.54 22.72
CA ARG A 29 17.16 -13.57 21.29
C ARG A 29 18.47 -14.29 20.99
N LEU A 30 19.44 -14.31 21.91
CA LEU A 30 20.71 -15.05 21.73
C LEU A 30 20.49 -16.49 21.25
N LYS A 31 19.41 -17.14 21.69
CA LYS A 31 19.05 -18.51 21.32
C LYS A 31 18.87 -18.69 19.80
N LEU A 32 18.55 -17.62 19.08
CA LEU A 32 18.43 -17.63 17.62
C LEU A 32 19.81 -17.69 16.92
N SER A 33 20.90 -17.43 17.64
CA SER A 33 22.24 -17.31 17.08
C SER A 33 23.25 -18.37 17.53
N ILE A 34 22.98 -19.07 18.63
CA ILE A 34 23.92 -20.10 19.14
C ILE A 34 24.13 -21.25 18.15
N GLY A 35 23.18 -21.52 17.25
CA GLY A 35 23.31 -22.54 16.21
C GLY A 35 24.48 -22.28 15.24
N TYR A 36 24.81 -21.02 14.98
CA TYR A 36 25.93 -20.63 14.10
C TYR A 36 27.31 -20.90 14.71
N LYS A 37 27.37 -21.19 16.02
CA LYS A 37 28.59 -21.47 16.78
C LYS A 37 29.75 -20.51 16.49
N PRO A 38 29.54 -19.18 16.57
CA PRO A 38 30.60 -18.21 16.33
C PRO A 38 31.78 -18.46 17.27
N ASN A 39 33.00 -18.45 16.73
CA ASN A 39 34.23 -18.49 17.51
C ASN A 39 34.56 -17.15 18.17
N ILE A 40 34.02 -16.04 17.64
CA ILE A 40 34.14 -14.68 18.20
C ILE A 40 32.74 -14.08 18.35
N VAL A 41 32.44 -13.56 19.54
CA VAL A 41 31.18 -12.82 19.81
C VAL A 41 31.53 -11.42 20.27
N LEU A 42 31.02 -10.40 19.55
CA LEU A 42 31.14 -9.00 19.94
C LEU A 42 29.86 -8.59 20.68
N ILE A 43 30.00 -8.01 21.88
CA ILE A 43 28.85 -7.59 22.69
C ILE A 43 28.95 -6.09 22.99
N ASN A 44 27.98 -5.32 22.51
CA ASN A 44 27.65 -3.98 22.98
C ASN A 44 26.18 -3.96 23.40
N LEU A 45 25.93 -3.96 24.70
CA LEU A 45 24.60 -4.17 25.28
C LEU A 45 24.49 -3.43 26.61
N GLY A 46 23.30 -2.90 26.93
CA GLY A 46 23.05 -2.20 28.20
C GLY A 46 22.71 -0.70 28.06
N THR A 47 22.70 -0.14 26.85
CA THR A 47 22.30 1.27 26.62
C THR A 47 20.87 1.54 27.07
N ASN A 48 19.93 0.65 26.75
CA ASN A 48 18.52 0.79 27.16
C ASN A 48 18.35 0.60 28.68
N ASP A 49 19.10 -0.33 29.28
CA ASP A 49 19.15 -0.50 30.74
C ASP A 49 19.67 0.76 31.43
N ALA A 50 20.66 1.45 30.84
CA ALA A 50 21.19 2.71 31.35
C ALA A 50 20.19 3.86 31.21
N ASN A 51 19.66 4.09 30.01
CA ASN A 51 18.74 5.21 29.73
C ASN A 51 17.43 5.09 30.52
N ARG A 52 16.98 3.87 30.83
CA ARG A 52 15.72 3.59 31.54
C ARG A 52 15.90 3.22 33.02
N ASP A 53 17.14 3.22 33.53
CA ASP A 53 17.52 2.78 34.88
C ASP A 53 16.94 1.41 35.28
N ILE A 54 17.04 0.44 34.37
CA ILE A 54 16.47 -0.90 34.58
C ILE A 54 17.49 -1.77 35.30
N ASP A 55 17.31 -1.89 36.61
CA ASP A 55 18.06 -2.81 37.47
C ASP A 55 19.59 -2.71 37.24
N ALA A 56 20.07 -1.48 37.16
CA ALA A 56 21.45 -1.17 36.79
C ALA A 56 22.45 -1.81 37.77
N ASN A 57 22.08 -1.98 39.04
CA ASN A 57 22.90 -2.62 40.08
C ASN A 57 23.13 -4.12 39.85
N ARG A 58 22.29 -4.77 39.04
CA ARG A 58 22.45 -6.20 38.68
C ARG A 58 22.74 -6.38 37.19
N ALA A 59 23.00 -5.32 36.43
CA ALA A 59 23.30 -5.40 35.00
C ALA A 59 24.46 -6.37 34.69
N GLY A 60 25.53 -6.37 35.51
CA GLY A 60 26.63 -7.31 35.38
C GLY A 60 26.21 -8.76 35.62
N ALA A 61 25.30 -9.02 36.58
CA ALA A 61 24.79 -10.36 36.85
C ALA A 61 23.84 -10.85 35.74
N ARG A 62 23.04 -9.96 35.16
CA ARG A 62 22.17 -10.28 34.01
C ARG A 62 22.98 -10.56 32.76
N LEU A 63 23.99 -9.73 32.47
CA LEU A 63 24.93 -9.97 31.36
C LEU A 63 25.73 -11.26 31.58
N ASN A 64 26.08 -11.58 32.83
CA ASN A 64 26.74 -12.84 33.16
C ASN A 64 25.90 -14.06 32.74
N GLY A 65 24.58 -13.98 32.80
CA GLY A 65 23.68 -15.02 32.29
C GLY A 65 23.79 -15.23 30.78
N ILE A 66 23.97 -14.16 29.99
CA ILE A 66 24.25 -14.25 28.55
C ILE A 66 25.58 -14.97 28.31
N LEU A 67 26.62 -14.59 29.05
CA LEU A 67 27.94 -15.22 28.93
C LEU A 67 27.90 -16.72 29.29
N ASP A 68 27.16 -17.08 30.33
CA ASP A 68 26.95 -18.48 30.72
C ASP A 68 26.24 -19.27 29.61
N ASP A 69 25.19 -18.70 29.00
CA ASP A 69 24.47 -19.34 27.89
C ASP A 69 25.38 -19.55 26.66
N ILE A 70 26.21 -18.56 26.31
CA ILE A 70 27.19 -18.66 25.20
C ILE A 70 28.14 -19.83 25.44
N TRP A 71 28.77 -19.93 26.61
CA TRP A 71 29.76 -20.98 26.86
C TRP A 71 29.16 -22.35 27.22
N ALA A 72 27.88 -22.39 27.60
CA ALA A 72 27.13 -23.63 27.81
C ALA A 72 26.58 -24.21 26.50
N ALA A 73 26.45 -23.40 25.44
CA ALA A 73 25.96 -23.85 24.15
C ALA A 73 26.91 -24.89 23.51
N ASP A 74 26.31 -25.85 22.80
CA ASP A 74 27.01 -26.95 22.15
C ASP A 74 28.10 -26.43 21.18
N GLY A 75 29.33 -26.92 21.35
CA GLY A 75 30.49 -26.50 20.55
C GLY A 75 31.04 -25.09 20.83
N MET A 76 30.45 -24.31 21.74
CA MET A 76 30.83 -22.91 21.99
C MET A 76 31.63 -22.68 23.29
N SER A 77 32.00 -23.75 24.01
CA SER A 77 32.75 -23.64 25.28
C SER A 77 34.08 -22.87 25.20
N LYS A 78 34.65 -22.73 24.00
CA LYS A 78 35.90 -22.01 23.70
C LYS A 78 35.70 -20.69 22.95
N THR A 79 34.46 -20.30 22.65
CA THR A 79 34.14 -19.05 21.98
C THR A 79 34.73 -17.86 22.74
N CYS A 80 35.35 -16.94 22.00
CA CYS A 80 35.96 -15.76 22.56
C CYS A 80 35.02 -14.55 22.52
N VAL A 81 34.79 -13.94 23.68
CA VAL A 81 33.86 -12.82 23.81
C VAL A 81 34.63 -11.50 23.90
N MET A 82 34.32 -10.55 23.03
CA MET A 82 34.76 -9.17 23.14
C MET A 82 33.63 -8.36 23.77
N LEU A 83 33.71 -8.18 25.09
CA LEU A 83 32.69 -7.44 25.81
C LEU A 83 33.07 -5.96 25.84
N SER A 84 32.24 -5.11 25.25
CA SER A 84 32.41 -3.67 25.32
C SER A 84 31.72 -3.05 26.52
N THR A 85 32.20 -1.87 26.93
CA THR A 85 31.46 -0.99 27.83
C THR A 85 30.36 -0.25 27.07
N VAL A 86 29.28 0.09 27.76
CA VAL A 86 28.18 0.92 27.25
C VAL A 86 28.71 2.32 26.92
N LEU A 87 28.32 2.84 25.77
CA LEU A 87 28.66 4.18 25.29
C LEU A 87 27.98 5.27 26.12
N ASP A 88 28.52 6.49 26.07
CA ASP A 88 27.80 7.66 26.58
C ASP A 88 26.54 7.91 25.74
N SER A 89 25.54 8.57 26.33
CA SER A 89 24.34 9.00 25.64
C SER A 89 23.99 10.42 26.08
N GLN A 90 23.23 11.14 25.26
CA GLN A 90 22.70 12.45 25.64
C GLN A 90 21.52 12.34 26.62
N ASP A 91 21.08 11.12 26.94
CA ASP A 91 20.07 10.88 27.95
C ASP A 91 20.66 11.20 29.36
N PRO A 92 20.04 12.09 30.15
CA PRO A 92 20.56 12.47 31.45
C PRO A 92 20.71 11.30 32.44
N THR A 93 19.82 10.31 32.36
CA THR A 93 19.85 9.11 33.21
C THR A 93 20.93 8.16 32.71
N GLY A 94 20.92 7.85 31.41
CA GLY A 94 21.91 7.00 30.76
C GLY A 94 23.34 7.48 30.97
N SER A 95 23.56 8.79 30.89
CA SER A 95 24.88 9.40 31.08
C SER A 95 25.41 9.29 32.53
N VAL A 96 24.58 8.89 33.49
CA VAL A 96 25.03 8.64 34.88
C VAL A 96 25.04 7.14 35.16
N VAL A 97 23.95 6.46 34.83
CA VAL A 97 23.72 5.05 35.16
C VAL A 97 24.72 4.14 34.45
N ARG A 98 25.12 4.45 33.21
CA ARG A 98 26.09 3.62 32.47
C ARG A 98 27.41 3.44 33.23
N LEU A 99 27.83 4.42 34.05
CA LEU A 99 29.10 4.36 34.76
C LEU A 99 29.12 3.19 35.75
N ASN A 100 28.00 2.93 36.41
CA ASN A 100 27.80 1.77 37.28
C ASN A 100 27.83 0.47 36.47
N ILE A 101 27.12 0.41 35.35
CA ILE A 101 27.08 -0.76 34.46
C ILE A 101 28.48 -1.07 33.92
N ASN A 102 29.20 -0.05 33.43
CA ASN A 102 30.56 -0.17 32.91
C ASN A 102 31.55 -0.64 33.97
N ALA A 103 31.40 -0.20 35.22
CA ALA A 103 32.21 -0.71 36.33
C ALA A 103 31.97 -2.21 36.56
N GLN A 104 30.72 -2.65 36.52
CA GLN A 104 30.36 -4.07 36.64
C GLN A 104 30.89 -4.90 35.46
N TYR A 105 30.80 -4.40 34.21
CA TYR A 105 31.29 -5.11 33.03
C TYR A 105 32.81 -5.27 33.06
N ARG A 106 33.55 -4.24 33.47
CA ARG A 106 35.01 -4.35 33.66
C ARG A 106 35.37 -5.40 34.70
N GLN A 107 34.64 -5.45 35.81
CA GLN A 107 34.87 -6.47 36.84
C GLN A 107 34.49 -7.87 36.34
N LEU A 108 33.41 -7.98 35.56
CA LEU A 108 32.94 -9.22 34.98
C LEU A 108 33.98 -9.83 34.02
N VAL A 109 34.57 -9.02 33.12
CA VAL A 109 35.66 -9.48 32.24
C VAL A 109 36.84 -9.99 33.07
N LYS A 110 37.26 -9.25 34.10
CA LYS A 110 38.37 -9.67 34.97
C LYS A 110 38.09 -11.02 35.64
N ASN A 111 36.89 -11.20 36.19
CA ASN A 111 36.51 -12.42 36.89
C ASN A 111 36.49 -13.62 35.93
N ARG A 112 35.81 -13.48 34.78
CA ARG A 112 35.69 -14.58 33.80
C ARG A 112 37.01 -14.93 33.14
N ASN A 113 37.88 -13.94 32.89
CA ASN A 113 39.24 -14.20 32.43
C ASN A 113 40.07 -14.96 33.48
N ALA A 114 39.92 -14.64 34.77
CA ALA A 114 40.58 -15.38 35.85
C ALA A 114 40.08 -16.83 36.00
N GLU A 115 38.84 -17.12 35.57
CA GLU A 115 38.28 -18.47 35.45
C GLU A 115 38.75 -19.23 34.19
N GLY A 116 39.59 -18.60 33.37
CA GLY A 116 40.13 -19.20 32.14
C GLY A 116 39.21 -19.12 30.92
N LYS A 117 38.10 -18.37 30.99
CA LYS A 117 37.24 -18.11 29.82
C LYS A 117 37.93 -17.17 28.84
N CYS A 118 37.69 -17.36 27.54
CA CYS A 118 38.19 -16.43 26.52
C CYS A 118 37.30 -15.19 26.49
N ILE A 119 37.72 -14.12 27.17
CA ILE A 119 36.99 -12.86 27.20
C ILE A 119 37.96 -11.69 27.29
N TYR A 120 37.73 -10.66 26.47
CA TYR A 120 38.53 -9.45 26.42
C TYR A 120 37.64 -8.21 26.51
N LEU A 121 38.15 -7.19 27.19
CA LEU A 121 37.46 -5.92 27.34
C LEU A 121 37.73 -5.03 26.13
N ALA A 122 36.66 -4.64 25.43
CA ALA A 122 36.66 -3.58 24.42
C ALA A 122 36.20 -2.28 25.10
N ASP A 123 37.09 -1.60 25.82
CA ASP A 123 36.73 -0.46 26.68
C ASP A 123 36.43 0.81 25.85
N MET A 124 35.14 1.05 25.60
CA MET A 124 34.62 2.17 24.81
C MET A 124 34.57 3.48 25.59
N ASP A 125 34.45 3.42 26.93
CA ASP A 125 34.27 4.58 27.81
C ASP A 125 35.23 4.53 29.02
N PRO A 126 36.56 4.51 28.81
CA PRO A 126 37.52 4.36 29.89
C PRO A 126 37.46 5.57 30.86
N PRO A 127 37.52 5.33 32.18
CA PRO A 127 37.40 6.40 33.16
C PRO A 127 38.64 7.30 33.14
N ALA A 128 38.44 8.59 33.45
CA ALA A 128 39.55 9.52 33.67
C ALA A 128 40.48 9.01 34.78
N PRO A 129 41.81 9.22 34.69
CA PRO A 129 42.51 10.08 33.72
C PRO A 129 43.02 9.35 32.47
N HIS A 130 42.41 8.23 32.05
CA HIS A 130 42.85 7.52 30.84
C HIS A 130 42.85 8.46 29.61
N PRO A 131 43.88 8.44 28.73
CA PRO A 131 43.96 9.38 27.60
C PRO A 131 42.80 9.26 26.61
N ALA A 132 42.21 8.07 26.49
CA ALA A 132 41.01 7.83 25.68
C ALA A 132 39.68 8.16 26.38
N SER A 133 39.71 8.71 27.60
CA SER A 133 38.48 9.09 28.31
C SER A 133 37.76 10.18 27.54
N GLY A 134 36.52 9.91 27.11
CA GLY A 134 35.74 10.81 26.27
C GLY A 134 36.13 10.80 24.78
N TRP A 135 36.85 9.78 24.29
CA TRP A 135 37.21 9.69 22.87
C TRP A 135 36.02 9.43 21.93
N ILE A 136 35.03 8.65 22.39
CA ILE A 136 33.71 8.47 21.76
C ILE A 136 32.70 9.24 22.63
N LYS A 137 32.75 10.57 22.57
CA LYS A 137 31.88 11.43 23.39
C LYS A 137 31.53 12.76 22.72
N THR A 138 32.26 13.18 21.69
CA THR A 138 31.84 14.37 20.93
C THR A 138 30.52 14.04 20.26
N TRP A 139 29.50 14.90 20.41
CA TRP A 139 28.22 14.72 19.73
C TRP A 139 28.39 14.62 18.21
N ASP A 140 29.54 15.05 17.69
CA ASP A 140 30.01 14.84 16.32
C ASP A 140 30.19 13.37 15.92
N ASP A 141 30.31 12.42 16.86
CA ASP A 141 30.41 10.97 16.60
C ASP A 141 29.05 10.26 16.60
N TYR A 142 27.97 11.00 16.85
CA TYR A 142 26.61 10.48 16.91
C TYR A 142 25.75 11.01 15.76
N ASN A 143 24.64 10.33 15.49
CA ASN A 143 23.72 10.75 14.45
C ASN A 143 23.14 12.15 14.76
N GLN A 144 23.36 13.10 13.84
CA GLN A 144 22.96 14.50 14.03
C GLN A 144 21.44 14.70 14.01
N ASP A 145 20.68 13.75 13.46
CA ASP A 145 19.22 13.83 13.34
C ASP A 145 18.49 13.42 14.63
N GLU A 146 19.19 12.80 15.58
CA GLU A 146 18.57 12.34 16.83
C GLU A 146 18.35 13.48 17.82
N VAL A 147 17.16 13.56 18.41
CA VAL A 147 16.88 14.51 19.49
C VAL A 147 17.68 14.18 20.75
N VAL A 148 17.82 12.88 21.06
CA VAL A 148 18.67 12.36 22.13
C VAL A 148 19.72 11.46 21.48
N LYS A 149 20.99 11.88 21.50
CA LYS A 149 22.07 11.13 20.87
C LYS A 149 22.30 9.79 21.57
N VAL A 150 21.97 8.71 20.89
CA VAL A 150 22.19 7.33 21.38
C VAL A 150 22.85 6.45 20.33
N HIS A 151 22.68 6.73 19.04
CA HIS A 151 23.31 5.95 17.97
C HIS A 151 24.55 6.68 17.40
N PRO A 152 25.70 5.99 17.34
CA PRO A 152 26.87 6.49 16.62
C PRO A 152 26.57 6.77 15.13
N ASN A 153 27.27 7.74 14.56
CA ASN A 153 27.36 7.89 13.10
C ASN A 153 28.59 7.14 12.56
N ASP A 154 28.88 7.25 11.27
CA ASP A 154 30.02 6.57 10.64
C ASP A 154 31.37 6.85 11.34
N SER A 155 31.61 8.10 11.80
CA SER A 155 32.82 8.45 12.57
C SER A 155 32.88 7.70 13.91
N GLY A 156 31.76 7.66 14.63
CA GLY A 156 31.65 6.91 15.87
C GLY A 156 31.83 5.40 15.67
N PHE A 157 31.22 4.84 14.62
CA PHE A 157 31.38 3.42 14.27
C PHE A 157 32.82 3.05 13.89
N LEU A 158 33.56 3.93 13.21
CA LEU A 158 34.99 3.71 12.92
C LEU A 158 35.82 3.62 14.22
N LYS A 159 35.55 4.47 15.23
CA LYS A 159 36.22 4.41 16.54
C LYS A 159 35.86 3.13 17.30
N MET A 160 34.60 2.72 17.28
CA MET A 160 34.18 1.43 17.85
C MET A 160 34.87 0.26 17.17
N GLY A 161 34.96 0.30 15.84
CA GLY A 161 35.67 -0.68 15.02
C GLY A 161 37.12 -0.85 15.45
N TYR A 162 37.85 0.24 15.70
CA TYR A 162 39.22 0.20 16.23
C TYR A 162 39.31 -0.54 17.57
N ILE A 163 38.40 -0.26 18.51
CA ILE A 163 38.45 -0.82 19.87
C ILE A 163 38.16 -2.32 19.85
N PHE A 164 37.15 -2.76 19.08
CA PHE A 164 36.89 -4.18 18.89
C PHE A 164 38.05 -4.88 18.16
N TYR A 165 38.61 -4.25 17.11
CA TYR A 165 39.78 -4.75 16.39
C TYR A 165 40.97 -4.99 17.34
N LYS A 166 41.28 -4.06 18.25
CA LYS A 166 42.34 -4.26 19.26
C LYS A 166 42.02 -5.41 20.23
N ALA A 167 40.77 -5.56 20.66
CA ALA A 167 40.37 -6.66 21.55
C ALA A 167 40.50 -8.03 20.85
N VAL A 168 40.09 -8.12 19.58
CA VAL A 168 40.24 -9.33 18.76
C VAL A 168 41.71 -9.68 18.53
N ASN A 169 42.54 -8.71 18.15
CA ASN A 169 43.98 -8.96 17.95
C ASN A 169 44.66 -9.41 19.24
N LYS A 170 44.32 -8.83 20.38
CA LYS A 170 44.84 -9.29 21.68
C LYS A 170 44.48 -10.75 21.97
N ALA A 171 43.29 -11.19 21.55
CA ALA A 171 42.89 -12.59 21.66
C ALA A 171 43.66 -13.49 20.67
N ALA A 172 43.92 -13.00 19.46
CA ALA A 172 44.72 -13.66 18.43
C ALA A 172 46.18 -13.84 18.87
N ASP A 173 46.82 -12.77 19.34
CA ASP A 173 48.21 -12.74 19.83
C ASP A 173 48.41 -13.67 21.03
N ALA A 174 47.38 -13.81 21.87
CA ALA A 174 47.36 -14.76 22.98
C ALA A 174 47.11 -16.22 22.55
N GLY A 175 46.91 -16.48 21.26
CA GLY A 175 46.59 -17.80 20.70
C GLY A 175 45.27 -18.38 21.22
N LYS A 176 44.31 -17.51 21.56
CA LYS A 176 43.04 -17.92 22.19
C LYS A 176 41.89 -18.09 21.21
N LEU A 177 42.01 -17.59 19.99
CA LEU A 177 41.04 -17.79 18.93
C LEU A 177 41.12 -19.23 18.43
N VAL A 178 39.96 -19.88 18.29
CA VAL A 178 39.83 -21.23 17.77
C VAL A 178 38.97 -21.22 16.52
N GLU A 179 39.07 -22.28 15.70
CA GLU A 179 38.11 -22.48 14.62
C GLU A 179 36.67 -22.58 15.17
N PRO A 180 35.68 -22.05 14.44
CA PRO A 180 34.28 -22.22 14.82
C PRO A 180 33.90 -23.70 14.79
N GLY A 181 32.94 -24.08 15.64
CA GLY A 181 32.37 -25.43 15.57
C GLY A 181 31.53 -25.60 14.31
N GLU A 182 31.31 -26.85 13.87
CA GLU A 182 30.39 -27.12 12.75
C GLU A 182 28.98 -26.63 13.09
N MET A 183 28.36 -25.90 12.16
CA MET A 183 26.97 -25.45 12.25
C MET A 183 26.02 -26.63 12.48
N ASN A 184 25.06 -26.49 13.39
CA ASN A 184 24.01 -27.49 13.62
C ASN A 184 22.71 -27.08 12.88
N SER A 185 21.59 -27.78 13.07
CA SER A 185 20.28 -27.30 12.59
C SER A 185 20.01 -25.88 13.09
N GLY A 186 19.50 -25.02 12.20
CA GLY A 186 19.24 -23.61 12.50
C GLY A 186 18.10 -23.38 13.48
N PRO A 187 17.95 -22.13 13.94
CA PRO A 187 16.78 -21.75 14.72
C PRO A 187 15.53 -22.01 13.88
N THR A 188 14.44 -22.45 14.49
CA THR A 188 13.14 -22.51 13.82
C THR A 188 12.48 -21.13 13.75
N ILE A 189 13.03 -20.13 14.44
CA ILE A 189 12.48 -18.77 14.54
C ILE A 189 13.35 -17.78 13.78
N CYS A 190 12.79 -16.97 12.88
CA CYS A 190 13.48 -15.85 12.22
C CYS A 190 12.55 -14.84 11.54
N ASP A 191 12.98 -13.57 11.54
CA ASP A 191 12.31 -12.50 10.81
C ASP A 191 12.21 -12.84 9.28
N LYS A 192 11.02 -12.67 8.70
CA LYS A 192 10.76 -12.83 7.27
C LYS A 192 11.25 -11.65 6.44
N PHE A 193 11.96 -11.90 5.33
CA PHE A 193 12.36 -10.87 4.37
C PHE A 193 11.91 -11.19 2.94
N GLU A 194 11.80 -10.16 2.11
CA GLU A 194 11.52 -10.28 0.68
C GLU A 194 12.53 -11.20 -0.03
N GLY A 195 12.04 -12.10 -0.88
CA GLY A 195 12.87 -13.03 -1.67
C GLY A 195 13.19 -14.35 -0.99
N TYR A 196 12.76 -14.55 0.27
CA TYR A 196 12.98 -15.78 1.03
C TYR A 196 11.81 -16.79 0.89
N GLY A 197 10.76 -16.43 0.16
CA GLY A 197 9.63 -17.34 -0.09
C GLY A 197 10.01 -18.45 -1.08
N MET A 198 9.49 -19.66 -0.87
CA MET A 198 9.59 -20.76 -1.84
C MET A 198 8.26 -20.92 -2.57
N ASP A 199 8.27 -20.90 -3.90
CA ASP A 199 7.06 -21.17 -4.68
C ASP A 199 6.66 -22.64 -4.50
N ALA A 200 5.42 -22.89 -4.05
CA ALA A 200 4.84 -24.23 -4.01
C ALA A 200 4.70 -24.86 -5.41
N GLY A 201 4.84 -24.07 -6.47
CA GLY A 201 4.92 -24.46 -7.87
C GLY A 201 3.66 -24.08 -8.65
N GLY A 202 2.71 -25.01 -8.75
CA GLY A 202 1.46 -24.86 -9.49
C GLY A 202 0.33 -24.26 -8.65
N PHE A 203 -0.89 -24.28 -9.20
CA PHE A 203 -2.09 -23.87 -8.44
C PHE A 203 -2.35 -24.78 -7.24
N THR A 204 -2.14 -24.22 -6.03
CA THR A 204 -2.46 -24.87 -4.75
C THR A 204 -3.96 -24.83 -4.48
N GLN A 205 -4.67 -23.77 -4.92
CA GLN A 205 -6.13 -23.68 -4.87
C GLN A 205 -6.74 -23.58 -6.27
N ARG A 206 -7.82 -24.34 -6.55
CA ARG A 206 -8.36 -24.56 -7.90
C ARG A 206 -9.84 -24.22 -8.10
N GLY A 207 -10.38 -23.35 -7.26
CA GLY A 207 -11.71 -22.77 -7.49
C GLY A 207 -12.87 -23.33 -6.69
N SER A 208 -12.58 -23.91 -5.54
CA SER A 208 -13.56 -24.40 -4.58
C SER A 208 -14.37 -23.26 -3.95
N GLY A 209 -15.68 -23.47 -3.79
CA GLY A 209 -16.63 -22.55 -3.14
C GLY A 209 -17.84 -22.19 -4.03
N ASN A 210 -18.77 -21.39 -3.49
CA ASN A 210 -20.00 -20.99 -4.20
C ASN A 210 -20.07 -19.47 -4.42
N HIS A 211 -20.91 -19.03 -5.37
CA HIS A 211 -21.21 -17.62 -5.62
C HIS A 211 -22.68 -17.46 -6.07
N ASP A 212 -23.20 -16.24 -6.06
CA ASP A 212 -24.57 -15.93 -6.52
C ASP A 212 -24.69 -15.66 -8.03
N GLY A 213 -23.60 -15.84 -8.78
CA GLY A 213 -23.58 -15.79 -10.25
C GLY A 213 -23.61 -14.37 -10.81
N ILE A 214 -24.04 -14.24 -12.06
CA ILE A 214 -24.23 -12.93 -12.72
C ILE A 214 -25.52 -12.29 -12.20
N CYS A 215 -25.55 -10.96 -12.13
CA CYS A 215 -26.75 -10.22 -11.81
C CYS A 215 -27.83 -10.36 -12.90
N TYR A 216 -28.99 -10.87 -12.51
CA TYR A 216 -30.21 -10.87 -13.30
C TYR A 216 -31.22 -9.93 -12.66
N HIS A 217 -31.41 -8.77 -13.27
CA HIS A 217 -32.38 -7.78 -12.83
C HIS A 217 -33.81 -8.28 -13.11
N ASN A 218 -34.69 -8.06 -12.14
CA ASN A 218 -36.13 -8.22 -12.31
C ASN A 218 -36.82 -7.19 -11.41
N SER A 219 -38.02 -6.77 -11.79
CA SER A 219 -38.73 -5.77 -11.01
C SER A 219 -40.23 -6.00 -10.96
N GLU A 220 -40.86 -5.42 -9.95
CA GLU A 220 -42.30 -5.38 -9.75
C GLU A 220 -42.75 -3.91 -9.84
N GLU A 221 -43.63 -3.58 -10.79
CA GLU A 221 -44.18 -2.22 -10.88
C GLU A 221 -45.05 -1.91 -9.67
N LYS A 222 -44.76 -0.79 -9.01
CA LYS A 222 -45.49 -0.34 -7.83
C LYS A 222 -46.36 0.88 -8.07
N GLY A 223 -46.41 1.40 -9.29
CA GLY A 223 -47.17 2.61 -9.62
C GLY A 223 -46.61 3.86 -8.94
N ILE A 224 -47.46 4.88 -8.76
CA ILE A 224 -47.10 6.17 -8.18
C ILE A 224 -47.01 6.06 -6.66
N ARG A 225 -45.88 6.52 -6.09
CA ARG A 225 -45.59 6.46 -4.64
C ARG A 225 -45.44 7.81 -3.98
N TRP A 226 -45.25 8.86 -4.76
CA TRP A 226 -45.15 10.22 -4.27
C TRP A 226 -45.57 11.18 -5.39
N THR A 227 -46.26 12.25 -5.00
CA THR A 227 -46.73 13.30 -5.91
C THR A 227 -46.42 14.66 -5.32
N TRP A 228 -45.89 15.57 -6.14
CA TRP A 228 -45.64 16.95 -5.73
C TRP A 228 -45.84 17.93 -6.88
N ASP A 229 -46.48 19.06 -6.59
CA ASP A 229 -46.64 20.17 -7.52
C ASP A 229 -45.56 21.21 -7.22
N SER A 230 -44.67 21.45 -8.19
CA SER A 230 -43.57 22.40 -8.10
C SER A 230 -43.82 23.60 -9.02
N GLU A 231 -43.28 24.76 -8.65
CA GLU A 231 -43.28 25.95 -9.52
C GLU A 231 -42.24 25.81 -10.66
N PHE A 232 -41.36 24.81 -10.62
CA PHE A 232 -40.27 24.67 -11.57
C PHE A 232 -40.08 23.24 -12.06
N ASP A 233 -39.51 23.14 -13.25
CA ASP A 233 -38.98 21.92 -13.82
C ASP A 233 -37.55 22.15 -14.32
N ARG A 234 -36.59 21.77 -13.48
CA ARG A 234 -35.17 22.14 -13.62
C ARG A 234 -34.22 21.07 -13.09
N ASN A 235 -34.62 19.80 -13.18
CA ASN A 235 -33.90 18.63 -12.66
C ASN A 235 -33.58 18.76 -11.16
N GLN A 236 -34.61 19.01 -10.34
CA GLN A 236 -34.42 19.39 -8.94
C GLN A 236 -34.40 18.28 -7.91
N TRP A 237 -34.67 17.04 -8.32
CA TRP A 237 -34.95 15.94 -7.40
C TRP A 237 -33.73 15.03 -7.22
N HIS A 238 -33.40 14.73 -5.96
CA HIS A 238 -32.29 13.88 -5.55
C HIS A 238 -32.77 12.86 -4.51
N PHE A 239 -31.96 11.82 -4.30
CA PHE A 239 -32.20 10.77 -3.33
C PHE A 239 -30.97 10.64 -2.43
N ALA A 240 -31.17 10.51 -1.12
CA ALA A 240 -30.08 10.43 -0.15
C ALA A 240 -30.47 9.60 1.09
N ARG A 241 -29.50 8.91 1.68
CA ARG A 241 -29.61 8.16 2.94
C ARG A 241 -29.41 9.12 4.11
N LEU A 242 -30.49 9.80 4.53
CA LEU A 242 -30.36 10.88 5.53
C LEU A 242 -30.37 10.38 6.98
N PHE A 243 -31.06 9.27 7.22
CA PHE A 243 -31.33 8.76 8.57
C PHE A 243 -30.76 7.37 8.83
N ASN A 244 -30.55 6.56 7.79
CA ASN A 244 -29.95 5.24 7.88
C ASN A 244 -29.51 4.75 6.50
N ARG A 245 -28.67 3.71 6.49
CA ARG A 245 -28.11 3.12 5.27
C ARG A 245 -29.10 2.39 4.36
N ASN A 246 -30.28 2.03 4.87
CA ASN A 246 -31.19 1.08 4.22
C ASN A 246 -32.22 1.74 3.30
N TYR A 247 -32.51 3.02 3.48
CA TYR A 247 -33.58 3.71 2.77
C TYR A 247 -33.13 5.08 2.29
N ASN A 248 -33.43 5.39 1.03
CA ASN A 248 -33.29 6.73 0.49
C ASN A 248 -34.55 7.56 0.74
N ASP A 249 -34.33 8.82 1.10
CA ASP A 249 -35.32 9.88 1.25
C ASP A 249 -35.28 10.80 0.01
N ILE A 250 -36.32 11.60 -0.23
CA ILE A 250 -36.42 12.49 -1.41
C ILE A 250 -35.99 13.91 -1.02
N LEU A 251 -35.19 14.54 -1.89
CA LEU A 251 -34.73 15.91 -1.75
C LEU A 251 -35.07 16.72 -3.00
N GLY A 252 -35.56 17.95 -2.81
CA GLY A 252 -35.87 18.90 -3.88
C GLY A 252 -35.20 20.25 -3.64
N TRP A 253 -34.27 20.67 -4.48
CA TRP A 253 -33.52 21.91 -4.24
C TRP A 253 -34.33 23.18 -4.56
N PHE A 254 -34.15 24.20 -3.72
CA PHE A 254 -34.69 25.54 -3.90
C PHE A 254 -33.76 26.60 -3.29
N ASN A 255 -33.98 27.86 -3.67
CA ASN A 255 -33.14 28.97 -3.22
C ASN A 255 -33.97 29.87 -2.30
N GLU A 256 -33.52 30.07 -1.06
CA GLU A 256 -34.04 31.12 -0.16
C GLU A 256 -33.14 32.38 -0.15
N GLY A 257 -32.05 32.39 -0.92
CA GLY A 257 -31.08 33.49 -1.01
C GLY A 257 -30.00 33.24 -2.07
N SER A 258 -28.95 34.07 -2.09
CA SER A 258 -27.83 33.98 -3.05
C SER A 258 -26.70 33.04 -2.62
N ASP A 259 -26.63 32.67 -1.33
CA ASP A 259 -25.39 32.17 -0.72
C ASP A 259 -25.47 30.71 -0.22
N VAL A 260 -26.63 30.05 -0.28
CA VAL A 260 -26.82 28.63 0.13
C VAL A 260 -27.99 27.98 -0.63
N ASN A 261 -27.87 26.69 -0.98
CA ASN A 261 -29.00 25.88 -1.48
C ASN A 261 -29.79 25.30 -0.31
N TYR A 262 -31.12 25.39 -0.34
CA TYR A 262 -31.99 24.69 0.59
C TYR A 262 -32.64 23.50 -0.10
N PHE A 263 -32.97 22.46 0.67
CA PHE A 263 -33.61 21.26 0.14
C PHE A 263 -34.89 20.98 0.88
N GLY A 264 -35.97 20.90 0.10
CA GLY A 264 -37.16 20.29 0.60
C GLY A 264 -36.90 18.81 0.82
N ALA A 265 -37.19 18.29 2.02
CA ALA A 265 -36.97 16.89 2.33
C ALA A 265 -38.28 16.14 2.59
N TRP A 266 -38.39 14.94 2.04
CA TRP A 266 -39.48 13.99 2.34
C TRP A 266 -38.88 12.67 2.82
N ALA A 267 -39.11 12.37 4.09
CA ALA A 267 -38.60 11.17 4.71
C ALA A 267 -39.40 9.95 4.26
N ASN A 268 -38.70 8.91 3.81
CA ASN A 268 -39.26 7.58 3.58
C ASN A 268 -39.70 6.97 4.92
N SER A 269 -40.84 6.28 4.98
CA SER A 269 -41.33 5.61 6.18
C SER A 269 -40.38 4.54 6.73
N ALA A 270 -39.52 3.97 5.88
CA ALA A 270 -38.55 2.92 6.23
C ALA A 270 -39.15 1.65 6.83
N ASP A 271 -40.40 1.35 6.44
CA ASP A 271 -41.17 0.16 6.79
C ASP A 271 -41.43 -0.74 5.55
N GLY A 272 -40.77 -0.43 4.43
CA GLY A 272 -40.96 -1.10 3.15
C GLY A 272 -42.28 -0.77 2.44
N GLN A 273 -43.06 0.22 2.92
CA GLN A 273 -44.31 0.64 2.27
C GLN A 273 -44.11 1.76 1.24
N ALA A 274 -42.92 2.36 1.18
CA ALA A 274 -42.59 3.45 0.27
C ALA A 274 -43.53 4.66 0.42
N SER A 275 -43.84 5.04 1.66
CA SER A 275 -44.60 6.25 1.97
C SER A 275 -43.65 7.38 2.34
N PHE A 276 -43.95 8.61 1.91
CA PHE A 276 -43.06 9.76 2.04
C PHE A 276 -43.76 10.92 2.76
N THR A 277 -43.15 11.38 3.85
CA THR A 277 -43.69 12.48 4.67
C THR A 277 -42.77 13.69 4.56
N LYS A 278 -43.33 14.84 4.19
CA LYS A 278 -42.60 16.12 4.18
C LYS A 278 -42.11 16.42 5.60
N ILE A 279 -40.83 16.76 5.73
CA ILE A 279 -40.20 17.19 6.99
C ILE A 279 -39.63 18.60 6.85
N ASN A 280 -39.00 19.11 7.90
CA ASN A 280 -38.29 20.38 7.86
C ASN A 280 -37.26 20.39 6.73
N ASP A 281 -37.05 21.57 6.13
CA ASP A 281 -36.08 21.72 5.05
C ASP A 281 -34.64 21.56 5.56
N ILE A 282 -33.78 21.11 4.65
CA ILE A 282 -32.36 20.85 4.92
C ILE A 282 -31.53 22.01 4.42
N ASN A 283 -30.58 22.42 5.25
CA ASN A 283 -29.52 23.34 4.91
C ASN A 283 -28.18 22.59 4.94
N PRO A 284 -27.48 22.41 3.80
CA PRO A 284 -26.18 21.78 3.73
C PRO A 284 -25.04 22.68 4.23
N ASN A 285 -25.31 23.94 4.60
CA ASN A 285 -24.32 24.96 4.96
C ASN A 285 -23.30 25.25 3.83
N TYR A 286 -23.69 25.08 2.57
CA TYR A 286 -22.88 25.41 1.40
C TYR A 286 -23.75 25.66 0.16
N TYR A 287 -23.41 26.66 -0.65
CA TYR A 287 -24.02 26.85 -1.97
C TYR A 287 -23.35 25.97 -3.02
N CYS A 288 -24.14 25.38 -3.90
CA CYS A 288 -23.62 24.67 -5.06
C CYS A 288 -24.41 25.05 -6.30
N ASP A 289 -23.74 25.14 -7.47
CA ASP A 289 -24.49 25.07 -8.73
C ASP A 289 -25.27 23.75 -8.74
N PRO A 290 -26.60 23.76 -8.98
CA PRO A 290 -27.41 22.55 -8.93
C PRO A 290 -26.91 21.38 -9.79
N ARG A 291 -26.17 21.66 -10.87
CA ARG A 291 -25.55 20.64 -11.72
C ARG A 291 -24.40 19.88 -11.05
N GLY A 292 -23.92 20.34 -9.89
CA GLY A 292 -22.83 19.73 -9.12
C GLY A 292 -23.23 19.20 -7.76
N ILE A 293 -24.53 19.07 -7.48
CA ILE A 293 -25.02 18.50 -6.23
C ILE A 293 -24.91 16.98 -6.29
N HIS A 294 -24.16 16.40 -5.36
CA HIS A 294 -24.11 14.97 -5.11
C HIS A 294 -24.44 14.68 -3.64
N PHE A 295 -25.09 13.55 -3.40
CA PHE A 295 -25.28 12.97 -2.07
C PHE A 295 -24.62 11.61 -2.05
N ILE A 296 -23.56 11.46 -1.26
CA ILE A 296 -22.77 10.23 -1.14
C ILE A 296 -22.07 10.23 0.21
N ASP A 297 -21.97 9.07 0.85
CA ASP A 297 -21.28 8.88 2.13
C ASP A 297 -19.77 9.06 1.94
N MET A 298 -19.15 10.03 2.63
CA MET A 298 -17.73 10.34 2.49
C MET A 298 -16.88 9.89 3.68
N ASN A 299 -17.51 9.49 4.79
CA ASN A 299 -16.83 9.10 6.03
C ASN A 299 -17.18 7.66 6.50
N ALA A 300 -17.94 6.91 5.70
CA ALA A 300 -18.40 5.54 5.92
C ALA A 300 -19.29 5.35 7.17
N ASP A 301 -20.02 6.39 7.60
CA ASP A 301 -20.97 6.27 8.71
C ASP A 301 -22.32 5.65 8.30
N GLY A 302 -22.54 5.47 7.01
CA GLY A 302 -23.74 4.91 6.39
C GLY A 302 -24.80 5.96 6.03
N LEU A 303 -24.49 7.25 6.16
CA LEU A 303 -25.35 8.37 5.81
C LEU A 303 -24.73 9.13 4.63
N ASP A 304 -25.57 9.59 3.70
CA ASP A 304 -25.04 10.37 2.58
C ASP A 304 -24.74 11.81 3.02
N ASP A 305 -23.55 12.28 2.65
CA ASP A 305 -23.07 13.63 2.83
C ASP A 305 -23.38 14.50 1.61
N PHE A 306 -23.31 15.82 1.78
CA PHE A 306 -23.47 16.75 0.67
C PHE A 306 -22.11 17.06 0.04
N VAL A 307 -21.95 16.71 -1.23
CA VAL A 307 -20.77 17.03 -2.02
C VAL A 307 -21.14 18.00 -3.13
N CYS A 308 -20.43 19.13 -3.20
CA CYS A 308 -20.53 20.07 -4.30
C CYS A 308 -19.34 19.95 -5.24
N ILE A 309 -19.60 19.61 -6.50
CA ILE A 309 -18.63 19.75 -7.59
C ILE A 309 -18.82 21.13 -8.24
N THR A 310 -17.83 21.99 -8.09
CA THR A 310 -17.84 23.33 -8.70
C THR A 310 -17.75 23.25 -10.22
N ALA A 311 -18.06 24.33 -10.95
CA ALA A 311 -17.98 24.34 -12.41
C ALA A 311 -16.62 23.88 -12.98
N ASN A 312 -15.52 24.18 -12.27
CA ASN A 312 -14.17 23.79 -12.66
C ASN A 312 -13.80 22.35 -12.28
N GLY A 313 -14.67 21.62 -11.56
CA GLY A 313 -14.45 20.23 -11.16
C GLY A 313 -13.93 20.04 -9.74
N ASP A 314 -13.66 21.10 -8.97
CA ASP A 314 -13.25 20.98 -7.57
C ASP A 314 -14.40 20.45 -6.69
N ALA A 315 -14.09 19.60 -5.71
CA ALA A 315 -15.06 19.01 -4.79
C ALA A 315 -15.00 19.65 -3.39
N TYR A 316 -16.17 20.01 -2.86
CA TYR A 316 -16.37 20.53 -1.50
C TYR A 316 -17.34 19.64 -0.73
N LEU A 317 -17.10 19.46 0.57
CA LEU A 317 -17.85 18.55 1.43
C LEU A 317 -18.53 19.26 2.58
N SER A 318 -19.78 18.90 2.82
CA SER A 318 -20.50 19.16 4.06
C SER A 318 -21.08 17.87 4.62
N VAL A 319 -20.67 17.51 5.84
CA VAL A 319 -20.93 16.20 6.44
C VAL A 319 -22.28 16.18 7.17
N ASN A 320 -23.07 15.14 6.95
CA ASN A 320 -24.29 14.87 7.69
C ASN A 320 -23.95 14.46 9.13
N LYS A 321 -24.41 15.21 10.14
CA LYS A 321 -24.07 14.92 11.54
C LYS A 321 -24.90 13.80 12.19
N GLY A 322 -25.74 13.11 11.42
CA GLY A 322 -26.53 11.96 11.90
C GLY A 322 -27.53 12.29 13.02
N ASN A 323 -27.84 13.57 13.23
CA ASN A 323 -28.66 14.04 14.34
C ASN A 323 -30.15 14.28 13.97
N GLY A 324 -30.55 13.81 12.79
CA GLY A 324 -31.92 13.81 12.31
C GLY A 324 -32.80 12.83 13.10
N ASN A 325 -34.12 13.07 13.09
CA ASN A 325 -35.10 12.16 13.65
C ASN A 325 -36.34 12.10 12.76
N ARG A 326 -36.45 11.00 12.00
CA ARG A 326 -37.55 10.71 11.08
C ARG A 326 -38.93 10.77 11.76
N ALA A 327 -39.09 10.13 12.92
CA ALA A 327 -40.37 10.06 13.63
C ALA A 327 -40.82 11.43 14.18
N ALA A 328 -39.87 12.30 14.52
CA ALA A 328 -40.14 13.65 14.99
C ALA A 328 -40.22 14.71 13.87
N GLY A 329 -40.09 14.31 12.60
CA GLY A 329 -40.05 15.25 11.47
C GLY A 329 -38.82 16.18 11.48
N LYS A 330 -37.76 15.82 12.22
CA LYS A 330 -36.54 16.61 12.38
C LYS A 330 -35.52 16.20 11.31
N ALA A 331 -35.17 17.12 10.42
CA ALA A 331 -34.12 16.91 9.44
C ALA A 331 -32.71 16.88 10.08
N PRO A 332 -31.73 16.16 9.50
CA PRO A 332 -30.34 16.21 9.95
C PRO A 332 -29.70 17.58 9.65
N THR A 333 -28.71 17.95 10.46
CA THR A 333 -27.87 19.12 10.20
C THR A 333 -26.58 18.72 9.51
N PHE A 334 -26.09 19.57 8.62
CA PHE A 334 -24.84 19.38 7.89
C PHE A 334 -23.75 20.33 8.40
N GLN A 335 -22.49 19.91 8.36
CA GLN A 335 -21.33 20.72 8.75
C GLN A 335 -20.36 20.85 7.58
N LEU A 336 -20.16 22.08 7.10
CA LEU A 336 -19.18 22.36 6.06
C LEU A 336 -17.77 22.04 6.58
N VAL A 337 -17.07 21.15 5.87
CA VAL A 337 -15.67 20.81 6.14
C VAL A 337 -14.73 21.56 5.19
N GLY A 338 -15.17 21.82 3.95
CA GLY A 338 -14.46 22.66 2.99
C GLY A 338 -14.09 21.93 1.69
N LYS A 339 -13.08 22.43 0.99
CA LYS A 339 -12.56 21.79 -0.24
C LYS A 339 -11.86 20.50 0.12
N ILE A 340 -12.27 19.39 -0.51
CA ILE A 340 -11.68 18.07 -0.28
C ILE A 340 -10.84 17.57 -1.45
N LYS A 341 -11.08 18.07 -2.68
CA LYS A 341 -10.31 17.68 -3.87
C LYS A 341 -10.27 18.79 -4.92
N SER A 342 -9.11 18.98 -5.54
CA SER A 342 -8.95 19.81 -6.74
C SER A 342 -9.31 19.02 -7.99
N ASN A 343 -9.79 19.70 -9.03
CA ASN A 343 -10.09 19.10 -10.32
C ASN A 343 -8.88 18.39 -10.94
N GLU A 344 -9.17 17.42 -11.80
CA GLU A 344 -8.19 16.60 -12.50
C GLU A 344 -8.12 16.99 -13.99
N GLY A 345 -8.16 18.30 -14.28
CA GLY A 345 -8.08 18.84 -15.64
C GLY A 345 -9.35 18.70 -16.47
N VAL A 346 -10.49 18.36 -15.85
CA VAL A 346 -11.80 18.30 -16.49
C VAL A 346 -12.83 19.10 -15.70
N VAL A 347 -13.79 19.68 -16.42
CA VAL A 347 -14.90 20.44 -15.82
C VAL A 347 -15.92 19.49 -15.18
N ARG A 348 -16.79 20.04 -14.32
CA ARG A 348 -17.80 19.29 -13.58
C ARG A 348 -18.59 18.25 -14.37
N ASP A 349 -19.00 18.59 -15.60
CA ASP A 349 -19.89 17.74 -16.40
C ASP A 349 -19.22 16.40 -16.79
N HIS A 350 -17.91 16.26 -16.52
CA HIS A 350 -17.12 15.05 -16.66
C HIS A 350 -16.83 14.35 -15.32
N ILE A 351 -17.40 14.81 -14.20
CA ILE A 351 -17.15 14.23 -12.87
C ILE A 351 -18.31 13.34 -12.45
N VAL A 352 -17.96 12.19 -11.87
CA VAL A 352 -18.88 11.28 -11.18
C VAL A 352 -18.34 10.96 -9.79
N MET A 353 -19.25 10.65 -8.87
CA MET A 353 -18.92 10.18 -7.52
C MET A 353 -19.44 8.74 -7.38
N ALA A 354 -18.64 7.85 -6.80
CA ALA A 354 -19.00 6.45 -6.60
C ALA A 354 -18.07 5.79 -5.58
N ASP A 355 -18.54 4.93 -4.67
CA ASP A 355 -17.68 4.00 -3.94
C ASP A 355 -17.29 2.82 -4.85
N ILE A 356 -16.20 3.01 -5.62
CA ILE A 356 -15.78 2.00 -6.61
C ILE A 356 -15.03 0.84 -5.93
N ASP A 357 -14.45 1.08 -4.76
CA ASP A 357 -13.59 0.12 -4.09
C ASP A 357 -14.29 -0.67 -2.96
N GLY A 358 -15.51 -0.26 -2.60
CA GLY A 358 -16.43 -0.88 -1.67
C GLY A 358 -16.05 -0.72 -0.20
N ASP A 359 -15.38 0.37 0.17
CA ASP A 359 -15.00 0.67 1.55
C ASP A 359 -16.02 1.54 2.31
N GLY A 360 -17.11 1.90 1.66
CA GLY A 360 -18.22 2.69 2.19
C GLY A 360 -18.08 4.19 1.93
N ARG A 361 -17.02 4.64 1.24
CA ARG A 361 -16.72 6.07 1.01
C ARG A 361 -16.78 6.41 -0.46
N GLY A 362 -17.33 7.57 -0.79
CA GLY A 362 -17.39 8.07 -2.15
C GLY A 362 -16.02 8.41 -2.73
N ASP A 363 -15.71 7.84 -3.90
CA ASP A 363 -14.52 8.13 -4.69
C ASP A 363 -14.81 9.14 -5.81
N TYR A 364 -13.77 9.85 -6.25
CA TYR A 364 -13.87 10.87 -7.30
C TYR A 364 -13.51 10.27 -8.65
N GLY A 365 -14.42 10.33 -9.61
CA GLY A 365 -14.23 9.82 -10.97
C GLY A 365 -14.21 10.94 -12.02
N ALA A 366 -13.24 10.90 -12.94
CA ALA A 366 -13.17 11.77 -14.10
C ALA A 366 -13.41 10.98 -15.40
N ILE A 367 -14.34 11.47 -16.21
CA ILE A 367 -14.78 10.86 -17.47
C ILE A 367 -14.07 11.54 -18.65
N ASP A 368 -13.38 10.75 -19.49
CA ASP A 368 -12.79 11.26 -20.72
C ASP A 368 -13.83 11.44 -21.86
N ALA A 369 -13.40 12.03 -22.98
CA ALA A 369 -14.27 12.26 -24.13
C ALA A 369 -14.84 10.96 -24.76
N MET A 370 -14.22 9.80 -24.49
CA MET A 370 -14.68 8.50 -24.95
C MET A 370 -15.64 7.85 -23.94
N GLY A 371 -15.82 8.42 -22.75
CA GLY A 371 -16.63 7.86 -21.66
C GLY A 371 -15.88 6.91 -20.74
N ASN A 372 -14.55 6.79 -20.86
CA ASN A 372 -13.78 6.00 -19.89
C ASN A 372 -13.65 6.79 -18.59
N VAL A 373 -13.57 6.08 -17.46
CA VAL A 373 -13.53 6.72 -16.13
C VAL A 373 -12.27 6.35 -15.38
N ARG A 374 -11.50 7.36 -14.98
CA ARG A 374 -10.39 7.28 -14.03
C ARG A 374 -10.88 7.66 -12.65
N PHE A 375 -10.45 6.94 -11.62
CA PHE A 375 -10.89 7.17 -10.24
C PHE A 375 -9.72 7.52 -9.33
N TRP A 376 -10.03 8.31 -8.31
CA TRP A 376 -9.17 8.55 -7.16
C TRP A 376 -9.94 8.15 -5.90
N ARG A 377 -9.33 7.26 -5.13
CA ARG A 377 -9.90 6.71 -3.92
C ARG A 377 -9.85 7.71 -2.77
N ASN A 378 -10.95 7.86 -2.03
CA ASN A 378 -11.01 8.58 -0.76
C ASN A 378 -10.32 7.76 0.36
N GLY A 379 -9.16 8.22 0.81
CA GLY A 379 -8.35 7.55 1.81
C GLY A 379 -8.46 8.15 3.21
N TRP A 380 -8.32 7.26 4.20
CA TRP A 380 -8.37 7.49 5.67
C TRP A 380 -9.77 7.46 6.29
N VAL A 381 -9.88 7.68 7.62
CA VAL A 381 -11.06 7.35 8.44
C VAL A 381 -11.72 8.56 9.11
N ASN A 382 -11.29 9.77 8.79
CA ASN A 382 -11.86 11.00 9.35
C ASN A 382 -13.09 11.45 8.55
N ASP A 383 -13.80 12.47 9.07
CA ASP A 383 -14.93 13.16 8.38
C ASP A 383 -14.54 13.80 7.03
N MET A 384 -13.26 13.82 6.67
CA MET A 384 -12.78 14.24 5.34
C MET A 384 -11.65 13.32 4.83
N PRO A 385 -11.48 13.21 3.50
CA PRO A 385 -10.34 12.53 2.91
C PRO A 385 -9.03 13.12 3.43
N GLN A 386 -8.14 12.28 3.95
CA GLN A 386 -6.77 12.73 4.28
C GLN A 386 -5.87 12.71 3.04
N TYR A 387 -6.16 11.80 2.10
CA TYR A 387 -5.44 11.69 0.85
C TYR A 387 -6.34 11.09 -0.24
N TRP A 388 -5.97 11.32 -1.50
CA TRP A 388 -6.64 10.75 -2.67
C TRP A 388 -5.67 9.83 -3.40
N GLN A 389 -5.97 8.53 -3.50
CA GLN A 389 -5.09 7.57 -4.19
C GLN A 389 -5.55 7.38 -5.61
N ASP A 390 -4.69 7.68 -6.58
CA ASP A 390 -4.98 7.46 -7.99
C ASP A 390 -5.09 5.97 -8.30
N MET A 391 -6.28 5.56 -8.75
CA MET A 391 -6.57 4.19 -9.14
C MET A 391 -6.33 3.96 -10.63
N GLY A 392 -6.08 4.99 -11.43
CA GLY A 392 -6.07 4.88 -12.88
C GLY A 392 -7.46 4.58 -13.45
N ARG A 393 -7.51 4.15 -14.71
CA ARG A 393 -8.78 3.88 -15.42
C ARG A 393 -9.47 2.63 -14.88
N ARG A 394 -10.62 2.78 -14.22
CA ARG A 394 -11.40 1.66 -13.67
C ARG A 394 -12.60 1.27 -14.52
N PHE A 395 -13.10 2.15 -15.39
CA PHE A 395 -14.16 1.83 -16.33
C PHE A 395 -13.77 2.21 -17.76
N SER A 396 -14.11 1.34 -18.72
CA SER A 396 -13.90 1.59 -20.16
C SER A 396 -15.24 1.56 -20.88
N ASN A 397 -15.59 2.65 -21.57
CA ASN A 397 -16.84 2.74 -22.32
C ASN A 397 -16.69 2.02 -23.67
N THR A 398 -17.28 0.83 -23.80
CA THR A 398 -17.14 -0.05 -24.96
C THR A 398 -18.09 0.33 -26.10
N GLY A 399 -17.99 1.57 -26.59
CA GLY A 399 -18.75 2.04 -27.75
C GLY A 399 -20.26 2.19 -27.50
N LEU A 400 -20.64 2.43 -26.24
CA LEU A 400 -22.04 2.42 -25.85
C LEU A 400 -22.73 3.76 -26.12
N GLY A 401 -22.01 4.88 -26.26
CA GLY A 401 -22.59 6.19 -26.62
C GLY A 401 -22.09 7.31 -25.71
N SER A 402 -22.85 8.42 -25.64
CA SER A 402 -22.46 9.64 -24.91
C SER A 402 -22.16 9.41 -23.42
N TYR A 403 -21.10 10.06 -22.92
CA TYR A 403 -20.69 10.06 -21.52
C TYR A 403 -21.77 10.62 -20.57
N ALA A 404 -22.68 11.46 -21.08
CA ALA A 404 -23.80 12.02 -20.29
C ALA A 404 -24.81 10.96 -19.82
N GLY A 405 -24.70 9.71 -20.30
CA GLY A 405 -25.49 8.56 -19.85
C GLY A 405 -24.83 7.72 -18.75
N ILE A 406 -23.55 7.97 -18.43
CA ILE A 406 -22.77 7.16 -17.51
C ILE A 406 -23.13 7.52 -16.07
N ARG A 407 -23.40 6.50 -15.25
CA ARG A 407 -23.71 6.61 -13.82
C ARG A 407 -23.10 5.45 -13.05
N PHE A 408 -23.03 5.61 -11.74
CA PHE A 408 -22.52 4.62 -10.80
C PHE A 408 -23.54 4.47 -9.68
N GLU A 409 -24.08 3.26 -9.52
CA GLU A 409 -25.24 2.98 -8.67
C GLU A 409 -25.16 1.53 -8.18
N ASP A 410 -25.38 1.27 -6.90
CA ASP A 410 -25.33 -0.08 -6.30
C ASP A 410 -26.66 -0.83 -6.51
N ILE A 411 -26.85 -1.46 -7.68
CA ILE A 411 -28.13 -2.10 -8.04
C ILE A 411 -28.35 -3.41 -7.31
N ASN A 412 -27.26 -4.12 -7.01
CA ASN A 412 -27.27 -5.47 -6.45
C ASN A 412 -27.15 -5.47 -4.90
N GLY A 413 -26.93 -4.30 -4.30
CA GLY A 413 -26.87 -4.09 -2.86
C GLY A 413 -25.59 -4.63 -2.23
N ASP A 414 -24.50 -4.80 -2.97
CA ASP A 414 -23.26 -5.36 -2.42
C ASP A 414 -22.36 -4.31 -1.74
N GLY A 415 -22.72 -3.04 -1.88
CA GLY A 415 -21.97 -1.91 -1.34
C GLY A 415 -20.83 -1.46 -2.24
N ARG A 416 -20.86 -1.79 -3.53
CA ARG A 416 -19.95 -1.28 -4.56
C ARG A 416 -20.80 -0.73 -5.70
N GLU A 417 -20.42 0.43 -6.21
CA GLU A 417 -21.24 1.07 -7.22
C GLU A 417 -21.02 0.41 -8.59
N ASP A 418 -22.12 0.02 -9.22
CA ASP A 418 -22.14 -0.60 -10.53
C ASP A 418 -22.14 0.45 -11.64
N ALA A 419 -21.36 0.22 -12.68
CA ALA A 419 -21.34 1.12 -13.82
C ALA A 419 -22.62 0.93 -14.65
N MET A 420 -23.27 2.04 -14.97
CA MET A 420 -24.49 2.05 -15.75
C MET A 420 -24.41 3.00 -16.93
N ARG A 421 -25.10 2.64 -18.01
CA ARG A 421 -25.44 3.56 -19.08
C ARG A 421 -26.95 3.67 -19.24
N VAL A 422 -27.48 4.87 -19.01
CA VAL A 422 -28.90 5.22 -19.21
C VAL A 422 -29.06 5.96 -20.53
N ASP A 423 -29.91 5.49 -21.44
CA ASP A 423 -30.19 6.17 -22.70
C ASP A 423 -31.26 7.29 -22.56
N GLU A 424 -31.57 7.99 -23.66
CA GLU A 424 -32.56 9.08 -23.67
C GLU A 424 -34.00 8.64 -23.36
N GLY A 425 -34.32 7.36 -23.53
CA GLY A 425 -35.62 6.77 -23.21
C GLY A 425 -35.66 6.14 -21.81
N GLY A 426 -34.56 6.21 -21.05
CA GLY A 426 -34.43 5.62 -19.72
C GLY A 426 -34.06 4.13 -19.72
N LYS A 427 -33.72 3.54 -20.86
CA LYS A 427 -33.23 2.16 -20.92
C LYS A 427 -31.82 2.10 -20.35
N THR A 428 -31.55 1.11 -19.51
CA THR A 428 -30.29 1.05 -18.75
C THR A 428 -29.55 -0.26 -18.99
N TYR A 429 -28.26 -0.15 -19.30
CA TYR A 429 -27.31 -1.25 -19.32
C TYR A 429 -26.42 -1.15 -18.09
N THR A 430 -26.16 -2.28 -17.43
CA THR A 430 -25.44 -2.30 -16.14
C THR A 430 -24.29 -3.30 -16.20
N TRP A 431 -23.16 -2.94 -15.61
CA TRP A 431 -22.03 -3.82 -15.33
C TRP A 431 -21.78 -3.81 -13.83
N THR A 432 -21.97 -4.96 -13.18
CA THR A 432 -21.77 -5.05 -11.75
C THR A 432 -20.30 -5.01 -11.39
N ASN A 433 -19.99 -4.21 -10.38
CA ASN A 433 -18.66 -4.10 -9.79
C ASN A 433 -18.37 -5.33 -8.93
N SER A 434 -17.14 -5.82 -8.95
CA SER A 434 -16.68 -6.87 -8.05
C SER A 434 -15.21 -6.66 -7.76
N ARG A 435 -14.78 -7.03 -6.55
CA ARG A 435 -13.39 -6.97 -6.12
C ARG A 435 -12.48 -7.75 -7.08
N SER A 436 -11.36 -7.15 -7.49
CA SER A 436 -10.33 -7.83 -8.28
C SER A 436 -9.18 -8.32 -7.41
N CYS A 437 -8.61 -9.45 -7.78
CA CYS A 437 -7.37 -9.98 -7.22
C CYS A 437 -6.14 -9.59 -8.04
N ARG A 438 -6.33 -8.87 -9.15
CA ARG A 438 -5.24 -8.41 -9.98
C ARG A 438 -4.41 -7.37 -9.22
N LYS A 439 -3.13 -7.68 -9.02
CA LYS A 439 -2.12 -6.78 -8.48
C LYS A 439 -2.11 -5.46 -9.26
N GLY A 440 -1.99 -4.35 -8.52
CA GLY A 440 -1.90 -3.00 -9.04
C GLY A 440 -0.89 -2.15 -8.26
N TYR A 441 -0.77 -0.89 -8.65
CA TYR A 441 0.07 0.13 -7.99
C TYR A 441 -0.62 1.49 -8.11
N VAL A 442 -0.13 2.52 -7.43
CA VAL A 442 -0.67 3.89 -7.62
C VAL A 442 -0.60 4.27 -9.12
N GLY A 443 -1.72 4.74 -9.68
CA GLY A 443 -1.88 5.00 -11.11
C GLY A 443 -2.39 3.82 -11.95
N ASP A 444 -2.30 2.60 -11.42
CA ASP A 444 -2.94 1.38 -11.93
C ASP A 444 -3.47 0.56 -10.74
N GLY A 445 -4.28 1.22 -9.89
CA GLY A 445 -4.59 0.83 -8.52
C GLY A 445 -5.52 -0.37 -8.39
N LEU A 446 -6.39 -0.38 -7.36
CA LEU A 446 -7.28 -1.52 -7.13
C LEU A 446 -8.17 -1.77 -8.36
N ASN A 447 -7.92 -2.90 -9.02
CA ASN A 447 -8.64 -3.26 -10.23
C ASN A 447 -10.10 -3.64 -9.91
N VAL A 448 -10.98 -3.48 -10.90
CA VAL A 448 -12.39 -3.88 -10.81
C VAL A 448 -12.65 -5.06 -11.75
N ALA A 449 -13.33 -6.07 -11.26
CA ALA A 449 -13.75 -7.23 -12.05
C ALA A 449 -15.22 -7.04 -12.50
N TRP A 450 -15.41 -6.44 -13.67
CA TRP A 450 -16.74 -6.15 -14.22
C TRP A 450 -17.47 -7.39 -14.76
N ARG A 451 -18.77 -7.49 -14.50
CA ARG A 451 -19.68 -8.46 -15.15
C ARG A 451 -20.90 -7.75 -15.70
N GLN A 452 -21.25 -7.96 -16.97
CA GLN A 452 -22.50 -7.39 -17.50
C GLN A 452 -23.71 -8.06 -16.84
N ALA A 453 -24.66 -7.25 -16.40
CA ALA A 453 -25.95 -7.69 -15.87
C ALA A 453 -27.02 -7.70 -16.97
N PHE A 454 -28.05 -8.52 -16.79
CA PHE A 454 -29.13 -8.69 -17.77
C PHE A 454 -30.51 -8.66 -17.13
N TYR A 455 -31.54 -8.33 -17.92
CA TYR A 455 -32.91 -8.62 -17.52
C TYR A 455 -33.12 -10.13 -17.34
N LYS A 456 -33.93 -10.53 -16.35
CA LYS A 456 -34.18 -11.94 -16.02
C LYS A 456 -34.73 -12.71 -17.23
N GLY A 457 -34.05 -13.81 -17.57
CA GLY A 457 -34.37 -14.65 -18.73
C GLY A 457 -33.71 -14.22 -20.04
N ALA A 458 -32.98 -13.11 -20.06
CA ALA A 458 -32.17 -12.67 -21.20
C ALA A 458 -30.68 -13.03 -21.02
N SER A 459 -29.96 -13.15 -22.13
CA SER A 459 -28.49 -13.34 -22.17
C SER A 459 -27.75 -12.18 -22.84
N SER A 460 -28.49 -11.14 -23.25
CA SER A 460 -27.97 -9.92 -23.85
C SER A 460 -28.99 -8.79 -23.66
N GLY A 461 -28.55 -7.54 -23.87
CA GLY A 461 -29.43 -6.38 -23.78
C GLY A 461 -29.38 -5.66 -22.42
N PRO A 462 -30.32 -4.75 -22.16
CA PRO A 462 -30.34 -3.91 -20.96
C PRO A 462 -30.81 -4.68 -19.72
N THR A 463 -30.53 -4.13 -18.54
CA THR A 463 -31.18 -4.52 -17.28
C THR A 463 -32.57 -3.90 -17.15
N HIS A 464 -32.80 -2.71 -17.71
CA HIS A 464 -34.07 -1.98 -17.64
C HIS A 464 -34.49 -1.48 -19.02
N MET A 465 -35.76 -1.67 -19.40
CA MET A 465 -36.25 -1.32 -20.74
C MET A 465 -36.53 0.18 -20.95
N GLY A 466 -36.61 0.95 -19.86
CA GLY A 466 -36.94 2.37 -19.89
C GLY A 466 -38.43 2.64 -20.19
N MET A 467 -38.75 3.92 -20.39
CA MET A 467 -40.10 4.42 -20.64
C MET A 467 -40.38 4.66 -22.15
N GLY A 468 -39.37 4.49 -23.01
CA GLY A 468 -39.53 4.54 -24.47
C GLY A 468 -39.72 5.93 -25.10
N GLY A 469 -39.49 7.02 -24.35
CA GLY A 469 -39.56 8.41 -24.82
C GLY A 469 -38.21 9.03 -25.22
N THR A 470 -38.14 10.36 -25.24
CA THR A 470 -36.91 11.14 -25.51
C THR A 470 -36.65 12.13 -24.37
N ASN A 471 -35.38 12.46 -24.10
CA ASN A 471 -34.95 13.37 -23.02
C ASN A 471 -35.45 12.95 -21.62
N LEU A 472 -35.62 11.65 -21.37
CA LEU A 472 -36.10 11.13 -20.10
C LEU A 472 -34.96 10.76 -19.15
N ARG A 473 -33.70 10.80 -19.60
CA ARG A 473 -32.55 10.37 -18.80
C ARG A 473 -32.49 11.04 -17.43
N THR A 474 -32.69 12.36 -17.36
CA THR A 474 -32.62 13.12 -16.10
C THR A 474 -33.83 12.89 -15.17
N ARG A 475 -34.83 12.14 -15.62
CA ARG A 475 -36.01 11.72 -14.82
C ARG A 475 -35.86 10.34 -14.21
N VAL A 476 -34.87 9.58 -14.64
CA VAL A 476 -34.59 8.23 -14.14
C VAL A 476 -33.61 8.33 -12.99
N HIS A 477 -33.89 7.65 -11.89
CA HIS A 477 -33.04 7.56 -10.71
C HIS A 477 -33.00 6.12 -10.21
N PHE A 478 -32.00 5.81 -9.39
CA PHE A 478 -31.89 4.56 -8.67
C PHE A 478 -31.84 4.87 -7.17
N ALA A 479 -32.70 4.24 -6.39
CA ALA A 479 -32.84 4.56 -4.98
C ALA A 479 -33.39 3.38 -4.19
N ARG A 480 -32.97 3.23 -2.94
CA ARG A 480 -33.47 2.21 -2.00
C ARG A 480 -34.81 2.66 -1.43
N ILE A 481 -35.90 2.39 -2.14
CA ILE A 481 -37.24 2.83 -1.76
C ILE A 481 -37.92 1.79 -0.87
N TYR A 482 -37.79 0.51 -1.23
CA TYR A 482 -38.48 -0.59 -0.57
C TYR A 482 -37.66 -1.36 0.47
N GLY A 483 -36.35 -1.10 0.56
CA GLY A 483 -35.48 -1.80 1.53
C GLY A 483 -35.38 -3.31 1.28
N GLN A 484 -35.60 -3.78 0.05
CA GLN A 484 -35.49 -5.20 -0.29
C GLN A 484 -34.03 -5.62 -0.27
N SER A 485 -33.65 -6.55 0.60
CA SER A 485 -32.32 -7.13 0.60
C SER A 485 -32.25 -8.39 -0.26
N SER A 486 -31.07 -8.64 -0.84
CA SER A 486 -30.71 -9.97 -1.33
C SER A 486 -30.07 -10.78 -0.20
N VAL A 487 -30.01 -12.12 -0.35
CA VAL A 487 -29.39 -13.01 0.66
C VAL A 487 -27.89 -12.74 0.82
N PHE A 488 -27.27 -12.12 -0.19
CA PHE A 488 -25.83 -11.91 -0.27
C PHE A 488 -25.42 -10.44 -0.17
N GLY A 489 -26.34 -9.49 -0.36
CA GLY A 489 -26.07 -8.05 -0.33
C GLY A 489 -25.75 -7.53 1.07
N ASN A 490 -24.86 -6.54 1.12
CA ASN A 490 -24.53 -5.81 2.34
C ASN A 490 -25.52 -4.66 2.61
N LEU A 491 -26.23 -4.21 1.57
CA LEU A 491 -27.22 -3.14 1.56
C LEU A 491 -28.49 -3.62 0.83
N PRO A 492 -29.62 -2.95 1.01
CA PRO A 492 -30.79 -3.19 0.18
C PRO A 492 -30.54 -2.87 -1.29
N LEU A 493 -31.21 -3.61 -2.16
CA LEU A 493 -31.26 -3.39 -3.60
C LEU A 493 -31.80 -1.99 -3.91
N GLN A 494 -31.22 -1.31 -4.89
CA GLN A 494 -31.81 -0.10 -5.44
C GLN A 494 -32.95 -0.42 -6.42
N ASP A 495 -33.99 0.39 -6.37
CA ASP A 495 -35.19 0.34 -7.20
C ASP A 495 -35.06 1.31 -8.39
N TYR A 496 -35.70 0.99 -9.52
CA TYR A 496 -35.76 1.90 -10.66
C TYR A 496 -36.87 2.93 -10.43
N VAL A 497 -36.51 4.21 -10.46
CA VAL A 497 -37.41 5.33 -10.18
C VAL A 497 -37.54 6.22 -11.41
N TYR A 498 -38.77 6.51 -11.80
CA TYR A 498 -39.08 7.48 -12.86
C TYR A 498 -39.94 8.61 -12.30
N LEU A 499 -39.44 9.84 -12.43
CA LEU A 499 -40.19 11.05 -12.11
C LEU A 499 -40.99 11.49 -13.34
N GLU A 500 -42.22 11.01 -13.43
CA GLU A 500 -43.15 11.41 -14.47
C GLU A 500 -43.53 12.89 -14.27
N HIS A 501 -43.45 13.66 -15.36
CA HIS A 501 -43.74 15.08 -15.34
C HIS A 501 -45.03 15.39 -16.11
N THR A 502 -45.89 16.21 -15.52
CA THR A 502 -47.03 16.81 -16.20
C THR A 502 -47.03 18.32 -15.96
N LYS A 503 -47.07 19.13 -17.03
CA LYS A 503 -47.29 20.57 -16.90
C LYS A 503 -48.76 20.85 -16.53
N LEU A 504 -48.98 21.61 -15.47
CA LEU A 504 -50.29 22.02 -14.97
C LEU A 504 -50.64 23.45 -15.43
N ALA A 505 -51.83 23.92 -15.02
CA ALA A 505 -52.22 25.33 -15.14
C ALA A 505 -51.30 26.25 -14.31
N GLU A 506 -51.30 27.55 -14.62
CA GLU A 506 -50.52 28.58 -13.91
C GLU A 506 -49.00 28.30 -13.91
N ASP A 507 -48.48 27.66 -14.96
CA ASP A 507 -47.06 27.30 -15.10
C ASP A 507 -46.50 26.41 -13.97
N LYS A 508 -47.37 25.70 -13.24
CA LYS A 508 -46.94 24.67 -12.27
C LYS A 508 -46.59 23.36 -12.96
N HIS A 509 -45.78 22.55 -12.28
CA HIS A 509 -45.23 21.29 -12.78
C HIS A 509 -45.50 20.17 -11.75
N ARG A 510 -46.33 19.19 -12.13
CA ARG A 510 -46.56 17.99 -11.31
C ARG A 510 -45.48 16.96 -11.56
N PHE A 511 -44.95 16.42 -10.48
CA PHE A 511 -44.04 15.27 -10.47
C PHE A 511 -44.72 14.10 -9.79
N GLU A 512 -44.76 12.96 -10.48
CA GLU A 512 -45.28 11.70 -9.96
C GLU A 512 -44.16 10.66 -9.99
N MET A 513 -43.73 10.22 -8.81
CA MET A 513 -42.67 9.22 -8.69
C MET A 513 -43.26 7.82 -8.89
N ARG A 514 -42.99 7.23 -10.05
CA ARG A 514 -43.25 5.82 -10.34
C ARG A 514 -42.04 4.97 -9.98
N VAL A 515 -42.30 3.83 -9.34
CA VAL A 515 -41.23 2.95 -8.85
C VAL A 515 -41.44 1.54 -9.34
N TRP A 516 -40.35 0.91 -9.80
CA TRP A 516 -40.25 -0.52 -10.08
C TRP A 516 -39.35 -1.13 -9.01
N LYS A 517 -39.97 -1.84 -8.07
CA LYS A 517 -39.29 -2.47 -6.96
C LYS A 517 -38.35 -3.56 -7.49
N ASN A 518 -37.06 -3.48 -7.18
CA ASN A 518 -36.09 -4.49 -7.57
C ASN A 518 -36.32 -5.78 -6.76
N ILE A 519 -36.48 -6.89 -7.49
CA ILE A 519 -36.64 -8.25 -6.96
C ILE A 519 -35.68 -9.23 -7.68
N GLY A 520 -34.67 -8.68 -8.36
CA GLY A 520 -33.58 -9.41 -8.96
C GLY A 520 -32.53 -9.84 -7.95
N GLY A 521 -31.39 -10.33 -8.45
CA GLY A 521 -30.25 -10.71 -7.63
C GLY A 521 -29.09 -11.25 -8.45
N GLY A 522 -28.03 -11.67 -7.77
CA GLY A 522 -26.78 -12.10 -8.38
C GLY A 522 -25.76 -10.97 -8.50
N GLY A 523 -24.50 -11.33 -8.73
CA GLY A 523 -23.41 -10.37 -8.95
C GLY A 523 -22.83 -9.77 -7.68
N SER A 524 -23.32 -10.13 -6.49
CA SER A 524 -23.03 -9.40 -5.24
C SER A 524 -21.81 -9.92 -4.47
N LYS A 525 -21.38 -11.16 -4.72
CA LYS A 525 -20.19 -11.75 -4.08
C LYS A 525 -19.37 -12.54 -5.07
N ILE A 526 -18.07 -12.65 -4.80
CA ILE A 526 -17.18 -13.58 -5.50
C ILE A 526 -16.83 -14.76 -4.60
N VAL A 527 -16.44 -15.87 -5.20
CA VAL A 527 -16.14 -17.10 -4.47
C VAL A 527 -15.02 -16.86 -3.44
N ALA A 528 -14.02 -16.07 -3.80
CA ALA A 528 -12.88 -15.74 -2.94
C ALA A 528 -13.26 -15.00 -1.64
N ASP A 529 -14.45 -14.39 -1.53
CA ASP A 529 -14.88 -13.71 -0.30
C ASP A 529 -15.20 -14.70 0.84
N GLY A 530 -15.31 -15.99 0.54
CA GLY A 530 -15.58 -17.04 1.53
C GLY A 530 -14.35 -17.73 2.09
N ASN A 531 -13.14 -17.42 1.60
CA ASN A 531 -11.96 -18.18 1.96
C ASN A 531 -11.52 -17.91 3.41
N LYS A 532 -11.33 -18.98 4.17
CA LYS A 532 -10.69 -19.01 5.49
C LYS A 532 -9.77 -20.23 5.57
N TYR A 533 -8.75 -20.18 6.43
CA TYR A 533 -7.77 -21.24 6.59
C TYR A 533 -7.53 -21.47 8.07
N CYS A 534 -7.60 -22.72 8.53
CA CYS A 534 -7.38 -23.09 9.93
C CYS A 534 -7.21 -24.61 10.07
N ASN A 535 -6.52 -25.10 11.10
CA ASN A 535 -6.37 -26.52 11.39
C ASN A 535 -7.70 -27.13 11.89
N MET A 536 -8.57 -27.56 10.98
CA MET A 536 -9.91 -28.05 11.34
C MET A 536 -9.95 -29.54 11.63
N VAL A 537 -9.11 -30.34 10.97
CA VAL A 537 -9.10 -31.80 11.18
C VAL A 537 -8.09 -32.26 12.25
N GLY A 538 -7.34 -31.34 12.83
CA GLY A 538 -6.32 -31.61 13.83
C GLY A 538 -5.09 -32.29 13.28
N HIS A 539 -4.49 -31.70 12.24
CA HIS A 539 -3.18 -32.09 11.78
C HIS A 539 -2.15 -31.86 12.89
N ARG A 540 -1.32 -32.88 13.14
CA ARG A 540 -0.35 -32.88 14.25
C ARG A 540 0.76 -31.83 14.09
N ASP A 541 1.01 -31.42 12.86
CA ASP A 541 1.97 -30.40 12.46
C ASP A 541 1.30 -29.02 12.30
N GLY A 542 0.08 -28.83 12.83
CA GLY A 542 -0.57 -27.50 12.88
C GLY A 542 -1.08 -26.95 11.55
N ARG A 543 -0.71 -27.55 10.41
CA ARG A 543 -1.07 -27.04 9.09
C ARG A 543 -2.57 -26.78 8.92
N ALA A 544 -2.89 -25.68 8.26
CA ALA A 544 -4.25 -25.25 8.04
C ALA A 544 -4.95 -26.01 6.90
N ASP A 545 -6.22 -26.31 7.10
CA ASP A 545 -7.19 -26.70 6.08
C ASP A 545 -7.87 -25.49 5.46
N TYR A 546 -8.47 -25.68 4.29
CA TYR A 546 -9.26 -24.66 3.62
C TYR A 546 -10.75 -24.78 3.98
N VAL A 547 -11.31 -23.72 4.54
CA VAL A 547 -12.74 -23.61 4.86
C VAL A 547 -13.36 -22.53 3.98
N TRP A 548 -14.35 -22.91 3.17
CA TRP A 548 -15.16 -21.95 2.44
C TRP A 548 -16.43 -21.63 3.23
N THR A 549 -16.61 -20.35 3.59
CA THR A 549 -17.76 -19.84 4.36
C THR A 549 -18.71 -19.03 3.49
N GLN A 550 -19.97 -19.48 3.42
CA GLN A 550 -21.08 -18.76 2.78
C GLN A 550 -21.42 -17.48 3.54
N SER A 551 -22.03 -16.48 2.89
CA SER A 551 -22.47 -15.22 3.52
C SER A 551 -23.31 -15.38 4.78
N THR A 552 -24.12 -16.42 4.85
CA THR A 552 -25.00 -16.72 5.99
C THR A 552 -24.37 -17.66 7.02
N GLY A 553 -23.09 -18.02 6.83
CA GLY A 553 -22.26 -18.72 7.82
C GLY A 553 -22.13 -20.24 7.62
N GLU A 554 -22.80 -20.83 6.62
CA GLU A 554 -22.59 -22.23 6.27
C GLU A 554 -21.14 -22.48 5.82
N MET A 555 -20.50 -23.54 6.31
CA MET A 555 -19.09 -23.83 6.02
C MET A 555 -18.90 -25.19 5.34
N THR A 556 -18.04 -25.21 4.33
CA THR A 556 -17.60 -26.39 3.58
C THR A 556 -16.08 -26.53 3.72
N LEU A 557 -15.61 -27.73 4.09
CA LEU A 557 -14.19 -28.00 4.32
C LEU A 557 -13.52 -28.61 3.10
N PHE A 558 -12.23 -28.34 2.92
CA PHE A 558 -11.33 -29.05 2.02
C PHE A 558 -10.01 -29.32 2.77
N THR A 559 -9.75 -30.60 3.07
CA THR A 559 -8.62 -31.01 3.91
C THR A 559 -7.28 -30.82 3.20
N ASN A 560 -6.27 -30.32 3.92
CA ASN A 560 -4.90 -30.18 3.41
C ASN A 560 -4.17 -31.53 3.37
N ARG A 561 -3.47 -31.79 2.26
CA ARG A 561 -2.83 -33.08 1.96
C ARG A 561 -1.32 -33.12 2.20
N SER A 562 -0.74 -32.11 2.85
CA SER A 562 0.69 -32.07 3.19
C SER A 562 1.60 -32.24 1.97
N LYS A 563 1.46 -31.34 1.00
CA LYS A 563 2.28 -31.39 -0.22
C LYS A 563 3.28 -30.24 -0.23
N GLY A 564 4.57 -30.54 -0.11
CA GLY A 564 5.62 -29.52 -0.21
C GLY A 564 5.70 -28.87 -1.61
N THR A 565 5.38 -29.59 -2.70
CA THR A 565 5.33 -29.03 -4.06
C THR A 565 4.15 -29.56 -4.86
N ILE A 566 3.61 -28.73 -5.76
CA ILE A 566 2.48 -29.01 -6.64
C ILE A 566 2.87 -28.74 -8.08
N GLY A 567 2.60 -29.69 -8.98
CA GLY A 567 2.61 -29.44 -10.42
C GLY A 567 1.25 -28.95 -10.91
N ASP A 568 1.23 -28.15 -11.99
CA ASP A 568 -0.02 -27.64 -12.57
C ASP A 568 -0.95 -28.74 -13.11
N THR A 569 -0.41 -29.94 -13.38
CA THR A 569 -1.17 -31.14 -13.79
C THR A 569 -1.84 -31.88 -12.63
N ASN A 570 -1.55 -31.53 -11.37
CA ASN A 570 -2.20 -32.14 -10.22
C ASN A 570 -3.60 -31.54 -10.04
N ALA A 571 -4.64 -32.27 -10.45
CA ALA A 571 -6.01 -31.75 -10.57
C ALA A 571 -6.59 -31.18 -9.26
N GLU A 572 -6.09 -31.62 -8.11
CA GLU A 572 -6.64 -31.31 -6.78
C GLU A 572 -5.83 -30.25 -6.00
N GLY A 573 -4.62 -29.87 -6.42
CA GLY A 573 -3.82 -28.86 -5.70
C GLY A 573 -3.41 -29.31 -4.28
N TYR A 574 -3.54 -28.47 -3.26
CA TYR A 574 -3.33 -28.84 -1.85
C TYR A 574 -4.50 -29.55 -1.20
N TRP A 575 -5.70 -29.42 -1.76
CA TRP A 575 -6.92 -29.74 -1.05
C TRP A 575 -7.56 -31.04 -1.53
N ASP A 576 -7.97 -31.92 -0.62
CA ASP A 576 -8.85 -33.05 -0.96
C ASP A 576 -10.24 -32.55 -1.39
N PRO A 577 -10.98 -33.34 -2.21
CA PRO A 577 -12.39 -33.07 -2.47
C PRO A 577 -13.17 -32.93 -1.16
N SER A 578 -14.06 -31.94 -1.10
CA SER A 578 -14.81 -31.67 0.12
C SER A 578 -15.65 -32.87 0.55
N PRO A 579 -15.68 -33.22 1.86
CA PRO A 579 -16.65 -34.16 2.41
C PRO A 579 -18.08 -33.57 2.48
N GLY A 580 -18.26 -32.29 2.14
CA GLY A 580 -19.52 -31.56 2.18
C GLY A 580 -19.54 -30.46 3.24
N ILE A 581 -20.75 -30.07 3.63
CA ILE A 581 -20.99 -29.02 4.62
C ILE A 581 -20.71 -29.55 6.02
N ILE A 582 -19.77 -28.92 6.73
CA ILE A 582 -19.34 -29.33 8.08
C ILE A 582 -20.06 -28.54 9.19
N PHE A 583 -20.56 -27.34 8.87
CA PHE A 583 -21.23 -26.47 9.81
C PHE A 583 -22.44 -25.78 9.18
N ARG A 584 -23.57 -25.84 9.87
CA ARG A 584 -24.79 -25.10 9.57
C ARG A 584 -25.10 -24.24 10.79
N PRO A 585 -24.98 -22.90 10.71
CA PRO A 585 -25.22 -22.08 11.87
C PRO A 585 -26.70 -22.15 12.29
N PRO A 586 -27.00 -21.99 13.59
CA PRO A 586 -28.37 -22.11 14.11
C PRO A 586 -29.31 -21.01 13.59
N ARG A 587 -28.74 -19.94 13.03
CA ARG A 587 -29.40 -18.83 12.34
C ARG A 587 -28.42 -18.22 11.34
N SER A 588 -28.87 -17.31 10.49
CA SER A 588 -27.95 -16.55 9.63
C SER A 588 -26.91 -15.83 10.49
N MET A 589 -25.64 -16.17 10.27
CA MET A 589 -24.47 -15.55 10.89
C MET A 589 -23.61 -14.99 9.75
N ASP A 590 -23.41 -13.67 9.69
CA ASP A 590 -22.63 -13.07 8.61
C ASP A 590 -21.19 -13.58 8.67
N ARG A 591 -20.65 -14.03 7.52
CA ARG A 591 -19.30 -14.64 7.42
C ARG A 591 -18.17 -13.77 7.99
N ARG A 592 -18.37 -12.45 7.99
CA ARG A 592 -17.41 -11.46 8.48
C ARG A 592 -17.31 -11.46 10.00
N ASP A 593 -18.34 -11.96 10.67
CA ASP A 593 -18.46 -11.99 12.13
C ASP A 593 -18.15 -13.41 12.68
N LEU A 594 -17.74 -14.33 11.80
CA LEU A 594 -17.30 -15.68 12.09
C LEU A 594 -15.78 -15.76 11.97
N HIS A 595 -15.12 -16.28 12.99
CA HIS A 595 -13.68 -16.44 13.09
C HIS A 595 -13.35 -17.93 13.29
N LEU A 596 -12.21 -18.36 12.77
CA LEU A 596 -11.66 -19.69 13.02
C LEU A 596 -10.40 -19.50 13.83
N GLN A 597 -10.41 -19.94 15.07
CA GLN A 597 -9.25 -19.96 15.97
C GLN A 597 -9.49 -20.99 17.08
N ASP A 598 -8.42 -21.50 17.67
CA ASP A 598 -8.47 -22.38 18.83
C ASP A 598 -8.95 -21.60 20.08
N TRP A 599 -10.14 -21.93 20.59
CA TRP A 599 -10.70 -21.29 21.77
C TRP A 599 -10.33 -22.04 23.06
N ASP A 600 -10.21 -23.36 23.00
CA ASP A 600 -10.05 -24.21 24.16
C ASP A 600 -8.63 -24.76 24.38
N GLY A 601 -7.69 -24.40 23.51
CA GLY A 601 -6.25 -24.63 23.58
C GLY A 601 -5.86 -26.07 23.26
N ASP A 602 -6.68 -26.80 22.50
CA ASP A 602 -6.43 -28.20 22.14
C ASP A 602 -5.59 -28.39 20.86
N GLY A 603 -5.25 -27.29 20.18
CA GLY A 603 -4.49 -27.22 18.93
C GLY A 603 -5.36 -27.23 17.68
N ASP A 604 -6.68 -27.33 17.84
CA ASP A 604 -7.65 -27.44 16.76
C ASP A 604 -8.50 -26.17 16.68
N CYS A 605 -8.85 -25.76 15.47
CA CYS A 605 -9.64 -24.55 15.31
C CYS A 605 -11.13 -24.75 15.62
N ASP A 606 -11.68 -23.79 16.36
CA ASP A 606 -13.10 -23.67 16.66
C ASP A 606 -13.76 -22.59 15.81
N ILE A 607 -15.10 -22.56 15.81
CA ILE A 607 -15.86 -21.48 15.18
C ILE A 607 -16.32 -20.50 16.25
N ILE A 608 -15.86 -19.25 16.13
CA ILE A 608 -16.23 -18.16 17.03
C ILE A 608 -17.10 -17.16 16.27
N TYR A 609 -18.31 -16.89 16.76
CA TYR A 609 -19.19 -15.84 16.26
C TYR A 609 -19.21 -14.67 17.24
N VAL A 610 -19.05 -13.44 16.74
CA VAL A 610 -19.18 -12.23 17.56
C VAL A 610 -20.39 -11.44 17.07
N ASN A 611 -21.36 -11.20 17.94
CA ASN A 611 -22.50 -10.39 17.58
C ASN A 611 -22.05 -8.94 17.32
N PRO A 612 -22.19 -8.40 16.10
CA PRO A 612 -21.69 -7.07 15.78
C PRO A 612 -22.45 -5.96 16.52
N GLU A 613 -23.66 -6.21 17.03
CA GLU A 613 -24.45 -5.19 17.76
C GLU A 613 -24.13 -5.18 19.26
N THR A 614 -24.02 -6.37 19.87
CA THR A 614 -23.93 -6.52 21.34
C THR A 614 -22.58 -7.00 21.85
N ASP A 615 -21.64 -7.32 20.96
CA ASP A 615 -20.31 -7.89 21.24
C ASP A 615 -20.34 -9.27 21.93
N ALA A 616 -21.52 -9.88 22.06
CA ALA A 616 -21.68 -11.20 22.66
C ALA A 616 -21.01 -12.27 21.79
N VAL A 617 -20.21 -13.12 22.42
CA VAL A 617 -19.44 -14.16 21.74
C VAL A 617 -20.18 -15.49 21.84
N GLU A 618 -20.34 -16.20 20.73
CA GLU A 618 -20.76 -17.61 20.70
C GLU A 618 -19.62 -18.46 20.15
N VAL A 619 -19.42 -19.65 20.71
CA VAL A 619 -18.34 -20.55 20.30
C VAL A 619 -18.91 -21.92 19.99
N PHE A 620 -18.44 -22.54 18.92
CA PHE A 620 -18.75 -23.91 18.56
C PHE A 620 -17.45 -24.70 18.60
N LEU A 621 -17.26 -25.44 19.69
CA LEU A 621 -16.05 -26.24 19.90
C LEU A 621 -16.04 -27.43 18.95
N ASN A 622 -14.94 -27.62 18.24
CA ASN A 622 -14.75 -28.65 17.24
C ASN A 622 -14.49 -30.01 17.90
N GLN A 623 -15.36 -31.00 17.62
CA GLN A 623 -15.21 -32.35 18.17
C GLN A 623 -14.61 -33.35 17.20
N TYR A 624 -14.30 -32.93 15.97
CA TYR A 624 -13.86 -33.85 14.92
C TYR A 624 -12.54 -34.55 15.26
N PRO A 625 -11.48 -33.87 15.74
CA PRO A 625 -10.18 -34.50 15.96
C PRO A 625 -10.22 -35.62 17.00
N GLN A 626 -11.11 -35.52 18.01
CA GLN A 626 -11.25 -36.52 19.06
C GLN A 626 -12.26 -37.63 18.71
N THR A 627 -13.24 -37.36 17.86
CA THR A 627 -14.34 -38.30 17.55
C THR A 627 -14.28 -38.94 16.16
N GLY A 628 -13.52 -38.35 15.23
CA GLY A 628 -13.50 -38.72 13.81
C GLY A 628 -14.81 -38.42 13.07
N SER A 629 -15.68 -37.58 13.62
CA SER A 629 -16.97 -37.21 13.02
C SER A 629 -17.30 -35.74 13.32
N TRP A 630 -17.90 -35.04 12.35
CA TRP A 630 -18.24 -33.62 12.53
C TRP A 630 -19.33 -33.45 13.60
N GLY A 631 -18.97 -32.75 14.68
CA GLY A 631 -19.82 -32.43 15.82
C GLY A 631 -19.34 -31.16 16.50
N TRP A 632 -20.25 -30.44 17.15
CA TRP A 632 -20.01 -29.11 17.72
C TRP A 632 -20.58 -29.01 19.13
N THR A 633 -19.78 -28.58 20.10
CA THR A 633 -20.31 -28.13 21.41
C THR A 633 -20.55 -26.63 21.35
N HIS A 634 -21.82 -26.21 21.43
CA HIS A 634 -22.19 -24.80 21.36
C HIS A 634 -22.17 -24.13 22.74
N LEU A 635 -21.34 -23.11 22.88
CA LEU A 635 -21.26 -22.21 24.02
C LEU A 635 -21.91 -20.87 23.64
N THR A 636 -23.00 -20.49 24.31
CA THR A 636 -23.83 -19.34 23.88
C THR A 636 -23.27 -17.97 24.29
N ASN A 637 -22.54 -17.88 25.40
CA ASN A 637 -21.85 -16.66 25.81
C ASN A 637 -20.73 -16.98 26.82
N PRO A 638 -19.67 -17.69 26.40
CA PRO A 638 -18.63 -18.14 27.33
C PRO A 638 -17.79 -16.99 27.90
N ALA A 639 -17.82 -15.80 27.29
CA ALA A 639 -17.02 -14.64 27.71
C ALA A 639 -17.84 -13.33 27.71
N PRO A 640 -18.80 -13.16 28.66
CA PRO A 640 -19.74 -12.03 28.66
C PRO A 640 -19.11 -10.65 28.95
N GLY A 641 -17.83 -10.61 29.34
CA GLY A 641 -17.11 -9.37 29.65
C GLY A 641 -16.33 -8.75 28.48
N LEU A 642 -16.31 -9.41 27.32
CA LEU A 642 -15.63 -8.90 26.14
C LEU A 642 -16.47 -7.79 25.49
N THR A 643 -15.81 -6.70 25.11
CA THR A 643 -16.47 -5.54 24.51
C THR A 643 -15.61 -4.95 23.40
N CYS A 644 -16.26 -4.36 22.39
CA CYS A 644 -15.58 -3.57 21.38
C CYS A 644 -16.37 -2.30 21.05
N GLY A 645 -15.77 -1.14 21.31
CA GLY A 645 -16.41 0.16 21.07
C GLY A 645 -16.61 0.52 19.60
N TYR A 646 -16.14 -0.32 18.67
CA TYR A 646 -16.17 -0.07 17.24
C TYR A 646 -16.99 -1.13 16.51
N LYS A 647 -17.58 -0.72 15.38
CA LYS A 647 -18.35 -1.61 14.50
C LYS A 647 -17.59 -1.82 13.20
N ARG A 648 -17.81 -2.97 12.57
CA ARG A 648 -17.28 -3.29 11.23
C ARG A 648 -17.85 -2.33 10.18
N GLY A 649 -17.09 -2.03 9.14
CA GLY A 649 -17.58 -1.26 7.99
C GLY A 649 -18.19 -2.14 6.90
N LEU A 650 -18.29 -1.57 5.70
CA LEU A 650 -18.96 -2.21 4.56
C LEU A 650 -18.08 -3.27 3.89
N GLY A 651 -16.78 -3.00 3.80
CA GLY A 651 -15.79 -3.90 3.21
C GLY A 651 -15.67 -5.24 3.95
N VAL A 652 -15.30 -6.30 3.22
CA VAL A 652 -15.22 -7.66 3.79
C VAL A 652 -14.13 -7.83 4.85
N PHE A 653 -13.11 -6.97 4.83
CA PHE A 653 -11.99 -7.01 5.78
C PHE A 653 -11.97 -5.86 6.79
N ASP A 654 -12.91 -4.91 6.68
CA ASP A 654 -13.07 -3.79 7.60
C ASP A 654 -13.77 -4.27 8.88
N LEU A 655 -13.05 -5.06 9.68
CA LEU A 655 -13.55 -5.74 10.87
C LEU A 655 -13.03 -5.03 12.12
N ALA A 656 -13.95 -4.75 13.05
CA ALA A 656 -13.60 -4.20 14.35
C ALA A 656 -13.08 -5.28 15.31
N VAL A 657 -13.57 -6.51 15.20
CA VAL A 657 -13.17 -7.63 16.06
C VAL A 657 -12.38 -8.65 15.27
N ARG A 658 -11.27 -9.09 15.82
CA ARG A 658 -10.44 -10.20 15.31
C ARG A 658 -9.87 -11.00 16.48
N PHE A 659 -9.36 -12.18 16.16
CA PHE A 659 -8.70 -13.06 17.11
C PHE A 659 -7.30 -13.40 16.63
N ALA A 660 -6.37 -13.52 17.56
CA ALA A 660 -4.97 -13.85 17.34
C ALA A 660 -4.40 -14.46 18.63
N ASP A 661 -3.38 -15.31 18.57
CA ASP A 661 -2.65 -15.71 19.78
C ASP A 661 -1.47 -14.77 20.01
N LEU A 662 -1.66 -13.75 20.86
CA LEU A 662 -0.59 -12.81 21.17
C LEU A 662 0.34 -13.30 22.28
N THR A 663 0.00 -14.38 22.97
CA THR A 663 0.73 -14.86 24.15
C THR A 663 1.58 -16.10 23.87
N GLY A 664 1.27 -16.84 22.82
CA GLY A 664 1.89 -18.10 22.45
C GLY A 664 1.40 -19.27 23.30
N ASN A 665 0.14 -19.22 23.74
CA ASN A 665 -0.49 -20.29 24.53
C ASN A 665 -1.54 -21.10 23.74
N ASN A 666 -1.56 -20.92 22.42
CA ASN A 666 -2.47 -21.53 21.45
C ASN A 666 -3.95 -21.18 21.70
N ARG A 667 -4.24 -20.00 22.26
CA ARG A 667 -5.62 -19.56 22.52
C ARG A 667 -5.94 -18.24 21.83
N ALA A 668 -7.21 -18.09 21.46
CA ALA A 668 -7.72 -16.93 20.77
C ALA A 668 -7.85 -15.69 21.68
N ASP A 669 -6.88 -14.77 21.63
CA ASP A 669 -7.02 -13.46 22.26
C ASP A 669 -8.02 -12.58 21.48
N TYR A 670 -8.81 -11.79 22.19
CA TYR A 670 -9.84 -10.93 21.60
C TYR A 670 -9.27 -9.54 21.29
N LEU A 671 -9.26 -9.15 20.02
CA LEU A 671 -8.76 -7.86 19.56
C LEU A 671 -9.94 -6.97 19.12
N CYS A 672 -10.01 -5.76 19.70
CA CYS A 672 -10.87 -4.67 19.28
C CYS A 672 -10.04 -3.58 18.58
N ILE A 673 -10.31 -3.37 17.30
CA ILE A 673 -9.51 -2.56 16.39
C ILE A 673 -10.30 -1.33 15.93
N ALA A 674 -9.81 -0.16 16.31
CA ALA A 674 -10.33 1.13 15.90
C ALA A 674 -10.13 1.36 14.40
N PRO A 675 -10.95 2.20 13.74
CA PRO A 675 -10.78 2.52 12.31
C PRO A 675 -9.36 2.96 11.93
N ASP A 676 -8.69 3.73 12.80
CA ASP A 676 -7.32 4.24 12.58
C ASP A 676 -6.21 3.18 12.76
N GLY A 677 -6.57 1.96 13.14
CA GLY A 677 -5.66 0.84 13.38
C GLY A 677 -5.18 0.70 14.83
N THR A 678 -5.66 1.52 15.77
CA THR A 678 -5.39 1.31 17.20
C THR A 678 -6.00 -0.02 17.64
N VAL A 679 -5.21 -0.88 18.29
CA VAL A 679 -5.62 -2.20 18.78
C VAL A 679 -5.72 -2.16 20.30
N SER A 680 -6.87 -2.55 20.82
CA SER A 680 -7.13 -2.83 22.23
C SER A 680 -7.67 -4.24 22.37
N GLY A 681 -7.73 -4.83 23.57
CA GLY A 681 -8.23 -6.20 23.67
C GLY A 681 -8.06 -6.89 25.01
N TYR A 682 -8.36 -8.19 24.99
CA TYR A 682 -8.32 -9.07 26.15
C TYR A 682 -7.54 -10.34 25.82
N LEU A 683 -6.69 -10.78 26.74
CA LEU A 683 -5.88 -11.98 26.59
C LEU A 683 -6.54 -13.18 27.26
N GLN A 684 -6.67 -14.30 26.56
CA GLN A 684 -7.21 -15.54 27.10
C GLN A 684 -6.11 -16.33 27.81
N GLN A 685 -6.23 -16.45 29.12
CA GLN A 685 -5.28 -17.21 29.94
C GLN A 685 -5.49 -18.72 29.77
N ASP A 686 -4.51 -19.53 30.19
CA ASP A 686 -4.57 -21.00 30.14
C ASP A 686 -5.77 -21.58 30.92
N SER A 687 -6.28 -20.83 31.91
CA SER A 687 -7.50 -21.20 32.64
C SER A 687 -8.79 -20.96 31.85
N GLY A 688 -8.71 -20.44 30.61
CA GLY A 688 -9.82 -19.97 29.78
C GLY A 688 -10.38 -18.61 30.17
N ALA A 689 -9.81 -17.93 31.18
CA ALA A 689 -10.29 -16.63 31.65
C ALA A 689 -9.68 -15.49 30.84
N PHE A 690 -10.46 -14.44 30.56
CA PHE A 690 -9.99 -13.25 29.85
C PHE A 690 -9.49 -12.16 30.79
N VAL A 691 -8.35 -11.55 30.45
CA VAL A 691 -7.74 -10.43 31.17
C VAL A 691 -7.60 -9.24 30.23
N ASP A 692 -8.07 -8.07 30.67
CA ASP A 692 -7.92 -6.82 29.90
C ASP A 692 -6.43 -6.47 29.68
N ALA A 693 -6.05 -6.26 28.42
CA ALA A 693 -4.72 -5.82 28.02
C ALA A 693 -4.62 -4.31 27.74
N GLY A 694 -5.75 -3.60 27.82
CA GLY A 694 -5.85 -2.19 27.47
C GLY A 694 -5.51 -1.97 26.00
N GLN A 695 -4.72 -0.94 25.70
CA GLN A 695 -4.21 -0.69 24.37
C GLN A 695 -3.03 -1.63 24.08
N ILE A 696 -3.22 -2.59 23.17
CA ILE A 696 -2.22 -3.56 22.70
C ILE A 696 -1.25 -2.91 21.70
N LYS A 697 -1.76 -2.08 20.79
CA LYS A 697 -0.95 -1.34 19.82
C LYS A 697 -1.55 0.03 19.45
N PHE A 698 -0.74 1.08 19.37
CA PHE A 698 -1.20 2.39 18.87
C PHE A 698 -1.36 2.41 17.34
N ALA A 699 -2.16 3.34 16.83
CA ALA A 699 -2.33 3.55 15.40
C ALA A 699 -1.04 3.98 14.68
N ILE A 700 -0.68 3.25 13.62
CA ILE A 700 0.53 3.50 12.81
C ILE A 700 0.19 4.14 11.45
N GLY A 701 -0.93 4.85 11.36
CA GLY A 701 -1.36 5.47 10.10
C GLY A 701 -1.81 4.46 9.05
N LYS A 702 -2.29 3.27 9.47
CA LYS A 702 -2.69 2.17 8.59
C LYS A 702 -4.15 1.80 8.84
N ASP A 703 -4.93 1.72 7.77
CA ASP A 703 -6.35 1.33 7.79
C ASP A 703 -6.51 -0.12 8.31
N ARG A 704 -7.39 -0.31 9.30
CA ARG A 704 -7.62 -1.64 9.90
C ARG A 704 -8.08 -2.70 8.90
N ALA A 705 -8.70 -2.32 7.78
CA ALA A 705 -9.12 -3.27 6.75
C ALA A 705 -7.94 -4.06 6.14
N ASN A 706 -6.74 -3.47 6.23
CA ASN A 706 -5.50 -3.98 5.68
C ASN A 706 -4.61 -4.68 6.72
N LEU A 707 -5.08 -4.84 7.96
CA LEU A 707 -4.34 -5.53 9.01
C LEU A 707 -4.66 -7.04 9.05
N ARG A 708 -3.66 -7.88 9.26
CA ARG A 708 -3.76 -9.33 9.51
C ARG A 708 -2.90 -9.75 10.70
N TRP A 709 -3.18 -10.93 11.22
CA TRP A 709 -2.48 -11.55 12.34
C TRP A 709 -2.11 -12.96 11.93
N ALA A 710 -0.83 -13.30 12.04
CA ALA A 710 -0.30 -14.62 11.77
C ALA A 710 1.14 -14.69 12.30
N ASP A 711 1.53 -15.82 12.85
CA ASP A 711 2.93 -16.12 13.20
C ASP A 711 3.76 -16.29 11.93
N VAL A 712 4.55 -15.27 11.55
CA VAL A 712 5.39 -15.34 10.34
C VAL A 712 6.85 -15.60 10.65
N ASP A 713 7.27 -15.46 11.91
CA ASP A 713 8.64 -15.72 12.35
C ASP A 713 8.81 -17.04 13.10
N GLY A 714 7.72 -17.72 13.46
CA GLY A 714 7.64 -19.07 14.01
C GLY A 714 7.84 -19.13 15.52
N ASP A 715 7.71 -17.99 16.21
CA ASP A 715 7.94 -17.90 17.64
C ASP A 715 6.74 -18.38 18.51
N GLY A 716 5.67 -18.81 17.84
CA GLY A 716 4.41 -19.27 18.42
C GLY A 716 3.42 -18.13 18.70
N LYS A 717 3.76 -16.86 18.41
CA LYS A 717 2.87 -15.72 18.61
C LYS A 717 2.49 -15.10 17.28
N ASP A 718 1.23 -14.70 17.16
CA ASP A 718 0.76 -13.99 15.99
C ASP A 718 1.38 -12.59 15.91
N ASP A 719 2.02 -12.33 14.78
CA ASP A 719 2.55 -11.02 14.40
C ASP A 719 1.47 -10.14 13.78
N MET A 720 1.66 -8.82 13.78
CA MET A 720 0.75 -7.92 13.08
C MET A 720 1.29 -7.57 11.70
N LEU A 721 0.52 -7.87 10.65
CA LEU A 721 0.86 -7.59 9.27
C LEU A 721 0.02 -6.43 8.73
N TRP A 722 0.63 -5.52 7.98
CA TRP A 722 -0.08 -4.55 7.14
C TRP A 722 0.15 -4.86 5.67
N ILE A 723 -0.94 -5.08 4.94
CA ILE A 723 -0.94 -5.43 3.51
C ILE A 723 -1.33 -4.20 2.70
N GLU A 724 -0.48 -3.77 1.77
CA GLU A 724 -0.82 -2.68 0.84
C GLU A 724 -1.98 -3.09 -0.07
N LYS A 725 -2.99 -2.21 -0.21
CA LYS A 725 -4.29 -2.55 -0.80
C LYS A 725 -4.18 -2.94 -2.28
N PHE A 726 -3.31 -2.28 -3.05
CA PHE A 726 -3.20 -2.45 -4.50
C PHE A 726 -2.17 -3.53 -4.87
N SER A 727 -0.98 -3.46 -4.27
CA SER A 727 0.14 -4.32 -4.63
C SER A 727 0.18 -5.62 -3.82
N GLY A 728 -0.43 -5.61 -2.63
CA GLY A 728 -0.30 -6.71 -1.68
C GLY A 728 1.06 -6.81 -1.01
N ASP A 729 1.95 -5.83 -1.21
CA ASP A 729 3.23 -5.78 -0.50
C ASP A 729 2.94 -5.70 1.01
N THR A 730 3.66 -6.48 1.82
CA THR A 730 3.32 -6.65 3.23
C THR A 730 4.49 -6.31 4.14
N TRP A 731 4.20 -5.55 5.19
CA TRP A 731 5.11 -5.21 6.28
C TRP A 731 4.65 -5.86 7.57
N VAL A 732 5.61 -6.22 8.41
CA VAL A 732 5.36 -6.98 9.65
C VAL A 732 5.84 -6.19 10.86
N TRP A 733 5.05 -6.28 11.92
CA TRP A 733 5.42 -5.90 13.27
C TRP A 733 5.46 -7.17 14.11
N TYR A 734 6.66 -7.60 14.47
CA TYR A 734 6.90 -8.82 15.22
C TYR A 734 6.46 -8.69 16.67
N ASN A 735 5.70 -9.66 17.16
CA ASN A 735 5.17 -9.65 18.51
C ASN A 735 6.21 -10.13 19.54
N GLY A 736 6.87 -9.19 20.21
CA GLY A 736 7.82 -9.52 21.29
C GLY A 736 7.18 -9.87 22.63
N GLY A 737 5.84 -9.93 22.70
CA GLY A 737 5.09 -10.20 23.91
C GLY A 737 4.76 -8.96 24.74
N ARG A 738 4.08 -9.21 25.87
CA ARG A 738 3.53 -8.17 26.75
C ARG A 738 4.64 -7.41 27.48
N GLY A 739 4.59 -6.08 27.43
CA GLY A 739 5.49 -5.16 28.12
C GLY A 739 4.73 -4.09 28.91
N SER A 740 5.42 -3.02 29.31
CA SER A 740 4.76 -1.80 29.83
C SER A 740 4.65 -0.77 28.69
N PRO A 741 3.67 0.15 28.73
CA PRO A 741 3.59 1.27 27.77
C PRO A 741 4.88 2.09 27.68
N ASP A 742 5.60 2.27 28.79
CA ASP A 742 6.88 2.99 28.81
C ASP A 742 7.98 2.24 28.02
N THR A 743 7.83 0.92 27.89
CA THR A 743 8.82 0.04 27.27
C THR A 743 8.43 -0.39 25.86
N GLY A 744 7.13 -0.41 25.55
CA GLY A 744 6.56 -0.77 24.24
C GLY A 744 6.29 0.44 23.34
N GLY A 745 6.94 1.59 23.58
CA GLY A 745 6.76 2.80 22.78
C GLY A 745 5.33 3.35 22.81
N GLY A 746 4.68 3.29 23.97
CA GLY A 746 3.27 3.64 24.17
C GLY A 746 2.31 2.44 24.09
N SER A 747 2.77 1.27 23.65
CA SER A 747 1.97 0.05 23.57
C SER A 747 2.17 -0.90 24.75
N SER A 748 1.12 -1.65 25.13
CA SER A 748 1.24 -2.68 26.17
C SER A 748 1.95 -3.96 25.69
N PHE A 749 2.32 -4.02 24.41
CA PHE A 749 3.14 -5.07 23.79
C PHE A 749 4.34 -4.45 23.08
N TYR A 750 5.45 -5.19 23.04
CA TYR A 750 6.58 -4.84 22.19
C TYR A 750 6.31 -5.28 20.75
N TRP A 751 6.52 -4.36 19.81
CA TRP A 751 6.30 -4.58 18.39
C TRP A 751 7.59 -4.30 17.62
N GLY A 752 8.34 -5.34 17.26
CA GLY A 752 9.55 -5.23 16.46
C GLY A 752 9.22 -4.79 15.04
N VAL A 753 9.75 -3.66 14.59
CA VAL A 753 9.40 -3.10 13.27
C VAL A 753 10.37 -3.61 12.21
N GLN A 754 9.83 -4.08 11.09
CA GLN A 754 10.61 -4.28 9.88
C GLN A 754 10.49 -3.05 8.97
N GLU A 755 11.61 -2.38 8.69
CA GLU A 755 11.64 -1.20 7.80
C GLU A 755 11.40 -1.58 6.33
N LYS A 756 11.85 -2.76 5.93
CA LYS A 756 11.66 -3.32 4.59
C LYS A 756 10.42 -4.21 4.57
N LYS A 757 9.85 -4.41 3.38
CA LYS A 757 8.73 -5.34 3.21
C LYS A 757 9.17 -6.79 3.47
N ALA A 758 8.30 -7.56 4.11
CA ALA A 758 8.46 -8.99 4.34
C ALA A 758 8.09 -9.80 3.10
N TYR A 759 7.04 -9.36 2.38
CA TYR A 759 6.51 -10.06 1.20
C TYR A 759 6.37 -9.12 -0.01
N TYR A 760 6.61 -9.67 -1.20
CA TYR A 760 6.53 -8.91 -2.47
C TYR A 760 5.10 -8.70 -2.99
N GLY A 761 4.08 -9.29 -2.35
CA GLY A 761 2.68 -9.18 -2.74
C GLY A 761 2.41 -9.70 -4.15
N LEU A 762 1.81 -10.87 -4.30
CA LEU A 762 1.61 -11.46 -5.64
C LEU A 762 0.19 -11.27 -6.21
N ALA A 763 -0.69 -10.65 -5.42
CA ALA A 763 -2.06 -10.30 -5.77
C ALA A 763 -2.45 -8.97 -5.10
N ALA A 764 -3.62 -8.42 -5.43
CA ALA A 764 -4.15 -7.29 -4.65
C ALA A 764 -4.30 -7.70 -3.18
N GLY A 765 -3.99 -6.79 -2.23
CA GLY A 765 -3.88 -7.14 -0.81
C GLY A 765 -5.12 -7.80 -0.20
N SER A 766 -6.30 -7.47 -0.72
CA SER A 766 -7.56 -8.11 -0.34
C SER A 766 -7.67 -9.61 -0.71
N CYS A 767 -6.76 -10.13 -1.54
CA CYS A 767 -6.72 -11.52 -2.01
C CYS A 767 -5.56 -12.33 -1.41
N ILE A 768 -4.91 -11.79 -0.37
CA ILE A 768 -3.78 -12.42 0.31
C ILE A 768 -4.21 -12.89 1.71
N TYR A 769 -3.80 -14.10 2.05
CA TYR A 769 -4.05 -14.78 3.31
C TYR A 769 -2.72 -15.30 3.85
N TYR A 770 -2.57 -15.28 5.17
CA TYR A 770 -1.41 -15.81 5.86
C TYR A 770 -1.87 -16.97 6.73
N ALA A 771 -1.35 -18.16 6.45
CA ALA A 771 -1.66 -19.40 7.18
C ALA A 771 -0.52 -20.39 6.97
N ASP A 772 -0.16 -21.16 7.98
CA ASP A 772 0.79 -22.26 7.84
C ASP A 772 0.13 -23.39 7.02
N LEU A 773 0.54 -23.57 5.76
CA LEU A 773 -0.02 -24.59 4.87
C LEU A 773 0.86 -25.83 4.73
N ASP A 774 2.15 -25.75 5.10
CA ASP A 774 3.09 -26.87 5.01
C ASP A 774 3.42 -27.52 6.36
N GLY A 775 2.95 -26.94 7.47
CA GLY A 775 3.04 -27.46 8.84
C GLY A 775 4.40 -27.21 9.48
N ASN A 776 4.99 -26.05 9.20
CA ASN A 776 6.34 -25.72 9.63
C ASN A 776 6.40 -24.62 10.70
N ASP A 777 5.24 -24.26 11.26
CA ASP A 777 4.98 -23.21 12.25
C ASP A 777 5.16 -21.78 11.70
N HIS A 778 5.45 -21.60 10.41
CA HIS A 778 5.51 -20.31 9.74
C HIS A 778 4.33 -20.08 8.83
N ALA A 779 3.66 -18.94 8.98
CA ALA A 779 2.59 -18.57 8.08
C ALA A 779 3.11 -18.32 6.66
N ASP A 780 2.53 -19.05 5.71
CA ASP A 780 2.76 -18.93 4.29
C ASP A 780 1.93 -17.81 3.68
N GLU A 781 2.41 -17.23 2.57
CA GLU A 781 1.60 -16.29 1.78
C GLU A 781 0.75 -17.07 0.77
N HIS A 782 -0.54 -17.20 1.04
CA HIS A 782 -1.52 -17.76 0.10
C HIS A 782 -2.28 -16.65 -0.62
N TYR A 783 -2.27 -16.66 -1.96
CA TYR A 783 -2.82 -15.56 -2.75
C TYR A 783 -3.71 -16.05 -3.89
N ILE A 784 -4.87 -15.42 -4.03
CA ILE A 784 -5.83 -15.69 -5.09
C ILE A 784 -5.48 -14.84 -6.31
N LEU A 785 -5.41 -15.46 -7.49
CA LEU A 785 -5.08 -14.80 -8.76
C LEU A 785 -6.31 -14.57 -9.64
N GLU A 786 -7.30 -15.47 -9.56
CA GLU A 786 -8.53 -15.38 -10.35
C GLU A 786 -9.74 -15.06 -9.47
N SER A 787 -10.24 -13.82 -9.50
CA SER A 787 -11.33 -13.33 -8.64
C SER A 787 -12.60 -14.18 -8.69
N PHE A 788 -13.07 -14.53 -9.89
CA PHE A 788 -14.32 -15.28 -10.06
C PHE A 788 -14.14 -16.79 -9.87
N ASN A 789 -12.98 -17.31 -10.28
CA ASN A 789 -12.73 -18.73 -10.31
C ASN A 789 -12.00 -19.21 -9.06
N ASN A 790 -11.67 -18.34 -8.11
CA ASN A 790 -11.02 -18.65 -6.83
C ASN A 790 -9.79 -19.57 -6.95
N LYS A 791 -8.98 -19.33 -7.98
CA LYS A 791 -7.71 -20.04 -8.16
C LYS A 791 -6.58 -19.24 -7.55
N GLY A 792 -5.72 -19.93 -6.81
CA GLY A 792 -4.65 -19.31 -6.04
C GLY A 792 -3.40 -20.18 -6.00
N ARG A 793 -2.32 -19.55 -5.56
CA ARG A 793 -1.00 -20.17 -5.34
C ARG A 793 -0.53 -19.84 -3.94
N THR A 794 0.52 -20.53 -3.51
CA THR A 794 1.14 -20.34 -2.20
C THR A 794 2.62 -20.07 -2.40
N SER A 795 3.12 -19.03 -1.74
CA SER A 795 4.54 -18.83 -1.50
C SER A 795 4.82 -19.28 -0.07
N LEU A 796 5.47 -20.44 0.05
CA LEU A 796 5.83 -21.03 1.32
C LEU A 796 6.85 -20.15 2.06
N ASN A 797 6.69 -20.08 3.37
CA ASN A 797 7.63 -19.45 4.28
C ASN A 797 8.49 -20.55 4.92
N PRO A 798 9.65 -20.89 4.34
CA PRO A 798 10.41 -22.03 4.82
C PRO A 798 10.97 -21.78 6.21
N SER A 799 11.02 -22.84 7.03
CA SER A 799 11.76 -22.81 8.29
C SER A 799 13.17 -22.30 8.10
N CYS A 800 13.64 -21.55 9.10
CA CYS A 800 14.95 -20.94 9.02
C CYS A 800 16.04 -22.01 9.07
N GLY A 801 16.96 -21.94 8.11
CA GLY A 801 18.22 -22.67 8.15
C GLY A 801 19.33 -21.75 8.62
N LEU A 802 20.38 -22.30 9.25
CA LEU A 802 21.65 -21.57 9.25
C LEU A 802 22.13 -21.53 7.81
N THR A 803 22.10 -20.36 7.21
CA THR A 803 22.73 -20.13 5.93
C THR A 803 24.03 -19.41 6.20
N ASP A 804 25.15 -20.09 5.95
CA ASP A 804 26.45 -19.45 5.96
C ASP A 804 26.52 -18.52 4.75
N ARG A 805 26.33 -17.22 4.99
CA ARG A 805 26.57 -16.22 3.96
C ARG A 805 28.06 -16.06 3.78
N THR A 806 28.58 -16.89 2.87
CA THR A 806 29.97 -16.86 2.45
C THR A 806 30.20 -15.71 1.47
N GLY A 807 31.14 -14.84 1.80
CA GLY A 807 31.57 -13.73 0.94
C GLY A 807 32.26 -12.64 1.73
N ASP A 808 33.48 -12.28 1.32
CA ASP A 808 34.13 -11.05 1.72
C ASP A 808 33.65 -9.90 0.81
N ASP A 809 33.68 -8.66 1.27
CA ASP A 809 33.37 -7.47 0.45
C ASP A 809 34.47 -7.19 -0.61
N GLY A 810 35.21 -8.21 -1.03
CA GLY A 810 36.39 -8.13 -1.87
C GLY A 810 37.71 -8.22 -1.08
N PRO A 811 38.84 -7.82 -1.71
CA PRO A 811 40.16 -7.93 -1.10
C PRO A 811 40.26 -7.21 0.24
N ILE A 812 40.97 -7.82 1.21
CA ILE A 812 41.28 -7.17 2.49
C ILE A 812 42.04 -5.88 2.23
N THR A 813 41.40 -4.75 2.49
CA THR A 813 41.99 -3.40 2.39
C THR A 813 42.07 -2.78 3.77
N ASN A 814 43.02 -1.86 3.96
CA ASN A 814 43.14 -1.16 5.24
C ASN A 814 41.90 -0.28 5.46
N PRO A 815 41.10 -0.52 6.52
CA PRO A 815 39.88 0.24 6.79
C PRO A 815 40.13 1.68 7.27
N ASN A 816 41.40 2.10 7.43
CA ASN A 816 41.79 3.42 7.93
C ASN A 816 41.16 3.76 9.29
N LEU A 817 41.12 2.77 10.19
CA LEU A 817 40.54 2.95 11.53
C LEU A 817 41.32 4.00 12.34
N PRO A 818 40.64 4.91 13.05
CA PRO A 818 41.30 5.94 13.86
C PRO A 818 41.96 5.30 15.09
N VAL A 819 43.17 5.76 15.43
CA VAL A 819 43.94 5.25 16.58
C VAL A 819 43.44 5.88 17.88
N GLN A 820 43.14 5.05 18.88
CA GLN A 820 42.72 5.50 20.20
C GLN A 820 43.87 6.15 20.98
N PRO A 821 43.69 7.33 21.59
CA PRO A 821 44.73 7.95 22.41
C PRO A 821 45.18 7.06 23.57
N GLY A 822 46.49 6.89 23.72
CA GLY A 822 47.07 6.07 24.80
C GLY A 822 47.22 4.58 24.47
N SER A 823 46.88 4.14 23.26
CA SER A 823 47.39 2.87 22.73
C SER A 823 48.87 3.05 22.39
N ASN A 824 49.80 2.51 23.18
CA ASN A 824 51.23 2.59 22.88
C ASN A 824 51.51 2.00 21.48
N GLU A 825 52.36 2.68 20.70
CA GLU A 825 52.82 2.31 19.34
C GLU A 825 53.70 1.03 19.27
N ASP A 826 53.73 0.19 20.32
CA ASP A 826 54.65 -0.95 20.43
C ASP A 826 54.08 -2.32 19.97
N ASP A 827 52.89 -2.39 19.36
CA ASP A 827 52.33 -3.66 18.83
C ASP A 827 52.39 -3.79 17.29
N ASP A 828 52.87 -2.78 16.55
CA ASP A 828 52.89 -2.79 15.07
C ASP A 828 54.23 -3.21 14.44
N THR A 829 55.16 -3.78 15.22
CA THR A 829 56.42 -4.34 14.68
C THR A 829 56.52 -5.85 14.91
N GLY A 830 55.59 -6.58 14.31
CA GLY A 830 55.59 -8.05 14.23
C GLY A 830 55.61 -8.57 12.80
N GLY A 831 56.36 -7.93 11.90
CA GLY A 831 56.60 -8.44 10.54
C GLY A 831 57.30 -9.81 10.58
N GLY A 832 56.51 -10.88 10.54
CA GLY A 832 56.95 -12.25 10.36
C GLY A 832 57.14 -12.59 8.88
N SER A 833 58.41 -12.62 8.47
CA SER A 833 58.94 -13.07 7.19
C SER A 833 58.31 -14.38 6.66
N GLY A 834 57.84 -14.31 5.40
CA GLY A 834 58.02 -15.31 4.33
C GLY A 834 58.11 -16.78 4.71
N GLY A 835 56.96 -17.46 4.69
CA GLY A 835 56.84 -18.90 4.43
C GLY A 835 56.32 -19.10 3.01
N ASP A 836 57.13 -19.76 2.19
CA ASP A 836 56.94 -20.01 0.77
C ASP A 836 55.70 -20.88 0.48
N HIS A 837 54.64 -20.24 -0.03
CA HIS A 837 53.65 -20.88 -0.87
C HIS A 837 53.48 -20.02 -2.12
N THR A 838 54.39 -20.14 -3.08
CA THR A 838 54.13 -19.68 -4.44
C THR A 838 52.87 -20.39 -4.96
N PRO A 839 51.79 -19.66 -5.31
CA PRO A 839 50.73 -20.20 -6.12
C PRO A 839 51.33 -20.61 -7.47
N TYR A 840 50.89 -21.74 -8.01
CA TYR A 840 51.18 -22.11 -9.39
C TYR A 840 50.82 -20.93 -10.31
N LEU A 841 51.82 -20.29 -10.89
CA LEU A 841 51.68 -19.32 -11.98
C LEU A 841 51.68 -20.13 -13.29
N PRO A 842 50.57 -20.16 -14.06
CA PRO A 842 50.55 -20.80 -15.35
C PRO A 842 51.59 -20.12 -16.25
N ASN A 843 52.46 -20.92 -16.87
CA ASN A 843 53.44 -20.43 -17.83
C ASN A 843 52.70 -19.93 -19.09
N PRO A 844 52.76 -18.64 -19.44
CA PRO A 844 52.09 -18.09 -20.63
C PRO A 844 52.72 -18.52 -21.97
N LYS A 845 53.66 -19.49 -21.95
CA LYS A 845 54.32 -20.08 -23.12
C LYS A 845 54.08 -21.59 -23.27
N ASP A 846 53.13 -22.16 -22.53
CA ASP A 846 52.71 -23.54 -22.76
C ASP A 846 51.65 -23.56 -23.87
N ASP A 847 52.11 -23.72 -25.12
CA ASP A 847 51.26 -23.76 -26.32
C ASP A 847 50.68 -25.17 -26.57
N ASN A 848 50.72 -26.07 -25.58
CA ASN A 848 50.12 -27.40 -25.73
C ASN A 848 48.59 -27.29 -25.65
N PRO A 849 47.83 -27.86 -26.61
CA PRO A 849 46.37 -27.86 -26.54
C PRO A 849 45.90 -28.54 -25.25
N LEU A 850 45.00 -27.88 -24.50
CA LEU A 850 44.32 -28.51 -23.36
C LEU A 850 43.66 -29.81 -23.82
N SER A 851 43.74 -30.86 -23.01
CA SER A 851 43.05 -32.12 -23.26
C SER A 851 41.53 -31.90 -23.39
N THR A 852 40.90 -32.55 -24.36
CA THR A 852 39.45 -32.48 -24.58
C THR A 852 38.70 -33.18 -23.45
N CYS A 853 37.73 -32.49 -22.87
CA CYS A 853 36.91 -33.02 -21.79
C CYS A 853 35.91 -34.08 -22.29
N PRO A 854 35.56 -35.10 -21.48
CA PRO A 854 34.53 -36.08 -21.84
C PRO A 854 33.17 -35.42 -22.06
N ASP A 855 32.39 -35.93 -23.02
CA ASP A 855 31.05 -35.47 -23.42
C ASP A 855 30.70 -33.99 -23.08
N ALA A 856 30.96 -33.09 -24.03
CA ALA A 856 30.65 -31.67 -23.90
C ALA A 856 29.17 -31.36 -23.65
N SER A 857 28.25 -32.32 -23.90
CA SER A 857 26.81 -32.15 -23.68
C SER A 857 26.35 -32.51 -22.26
N LYS A 858 27.27 -32.95 -21.39
CA LYS A 858 26.96 -33.38 -20.01
C LYS A 858 26.29 -32.29 -19.17
N TYR A 859 26.61 -31.03 -19.41
CA TYR A 859 26.06 -29.88 -18.68
C TYR A 859 25.44 -28.89 -19.67
N THR A 860 24.16 -28.60 -19.51
CA THR A 860 23.44 -27.65 -20.37
C THR A 860 23.15 -26.31 -19.67
N THR A 861 23.38 -26.23 -18.36
CA THR A 861 23.21 -24.99 -17.57
C THR A 861 24.35 -24.79 -16.56
N ILE A 862 24.64 -23.54 -16.21
CA ILE A 862 25.69 -23.20 -15.23
C ILE A 862 25.38 -23.81 -13.86
N ALA A 863 24.10 -23.94 -13.50
CA ALA A 863 23.67 -24.54 -12.24
C ALA A 863 24.04 -26.03 -12.14
N GLN A 864 23.87 -26.79 -13.23
CA GLN A 864 24.29 -28.20 -13.27
C GLN A 864 25.81 -28.35 -13.16
N LEU A 865 26.57 -27.47 -13.84
CA LEU A 865 28.03 -27.47 -13.74
C LEU A 865 28.51 -27.10 -12.32
N LYS A 866 27.83 -26.15 -11.66
CA LYS A 866 28.13 -25.76 -10.27
C LYS A 866 27.80 -26.85 -9.26
N ALA A 867 26.69 -27.58 -9.45
CA ALA A 867 26.30 -28.70 -8.58
C ALA A 867 27.36 -29.81 -8.58
N ASP A 868 28.05 -30.00 -9.71
CA ASP A 868 29.10 -31.00 -9.87
C ASP A 868 30.52 -30.40 -9.77
N ALA A 869 30.69 -29.16 -9.30
CA ALA A 869 31.99 -28.46 -9.38
C ALA A 869 33.14 -29.20 -8.68
N GLY A 870 32.86 -29.98 -7.63
CA GLY A 870 33.84 -30.83 -6.94
C GLY A 870 34.19 -32.14 -7.64
N LEU A 871 33.46 -32.49 -8.71
CA LEU A 871 33.61 -33.71 -9.52
C LEU A 871 34.10 -33.41 -10.94
N VAL A 872 34.36 -32.13 -11.25
CA VAL A 872 34.81 -31.66 -12.56
C VAL A 872 36.29 -31.32 -12.49
N ASP A 873 37.09 -31.96 -13.34
CA ASP A 873 38.52 -31.66 -13.43
C ASP A 873 38.75 -30.17 -13.73
N LEU A 874 39.77 -29.59 -13.09
CA LEU A 874 40.00 -28.14 -13.06
C LEU A 874 40.11 -27.53 -14.48
N TRP A 875 40.68 -28.26 -15.44
CA TRP A 875 40.81 -27.82 -16.85
C TRP A 875 39.54 -27.99 -17.70
N CYS A 876 38.53 -28.70 -17.19
CA CYS A 876 37.25 -28.93 -17.86
C CYS A 876 36.15 -27.93 -17.49
N GLY A 877 36.23 -27.33 -16.31
CA GLY A 877 35.32 -26.27 -15.89
C GLY A 877 35.19 -25.15 -16.94
N PRO A 878 36.31 -24.57 -17.43
CA PRO A 878 36.25 -23.55 -18.49
C PRO A 878 35.67 -24.04 -19.82
N GLN A 879 35.98 -25.27 -20.25
CA GLN A 879 35.47 -25.84 -21.51
C GLN A 879 33.95 -26.09 -21.45
N TYR A 880 33.43 -26.64 -20.35
CA TYR A 880 31.98 -26.81 -20.15
C TYR A 880 31.26 -25.47 -19.98
N THR A 881 31.87 -24.52 -19.26
CA THR A 881 31.32 -23.18 -19.10
C THR A 881 31.15 -22.48 -20.45
N ILE A 882 32.16 -22.57 -21.32
CA ILE A 882 32.08 -22.01 -22.68
C ILE A 882 30.98 -22.69 -23.51
N THR A 883 30.83 -24.01 -23.44
CA THR A 883 29.75 -24.74 -24.15
C THR A 883 28.36 -24.32 -23.65
N ILE A 884 28.18 -24.19 -22.33
CA ILE A 884 26.91 -23.73 -21.72
C ILE A 884 26.63 -22.28 -22.14
N LEU A 885 27.61 -21.39 -22.05
CA LEU A 885 27.45 -19.99 -22.45
C LEU A 885 27.14 -19.87 -23.94
N LEU A 886 27.73 -20.73 -24.78
CA LEU A 886 27.43 -20.80 -26.20
C LEU A 886 25.99 -21.25 -26.46
N GLN A 887 25.50 -22.27 -25.73
CA GLN A 887 24.11 -22.72 -25.83
C GLN A 887 23.13 -21.65 -25.31
N MET A 888 23.41 -21.03 -24.17
CA MET A 888 22.60 -19.92 -23.64
C MET A 888 22.55 -18.75 -24.61
N LEU A 889 23.66 -18.46 -25.28
CA LEU A 889 23.69 -17.45 -26.34
C LEU A 889 22.83 -17.88 -27.54
N GLN A 890 22.89 -19.15 -27.96
CA GLN A 890 22.06 -19.68 -29.05
C GLN A 890 20.57 -19.63 -28.71
N ASP A 891 20.17 -20.01 -27.49
CA ASP A 891 18.78 -19.96 -27.03
C ASP A 891 18.28 -18.52 -26.93
N SER A 892 19.14 -17.61 -26.46
CA SER A 892 18.84 -16.18 -26.42
C SER A 892 18.68 -15.59 -27.83
N LEU A 893 19.50 -16.03 -28.79
CA LEU A 893 19.38 -15.65 -30.20
C LEU A 893 18.10 -16.23 -30.84
N ALA A 894 17.72 -17.46 -30.52
CA ALA A 894 16.47 -18.07 -31.00
C ALA A 894 15.23 -17.34 -30.45
N ARG A 895 15.24 -16.97 -29.18
CA ARG A 895 14.17 -16.18 -28.56
C ARG A 895 14.10 -14.76 -29.11
N TYR A 896 15.25 -14.16 -29.41
CA TYR A 896 15.31 -12.91 -30.17
C TYR A 896 14.62 -13.08 -31.52
N ASP A 897 14.99 -14.09 -32.32
CA ASP A 897 14.39 -14.35 -33.63
C ASP A 897 12.86 -14.54 -33.56
N GLU A 898 12.35 -15.20 -32.51
CA GLU A 898 10.92 -15.37 -32.26
C GLU A 898 10.20 -14.05 -31.96
N ILE A 899 10.78 -13.20 -31.12
CA ILE A 899 10.26 -11.85 -30.83
C ILE A 899 10.28 -11.01 -32.11
N MET A 900 11.35 -11.11 -32.91
CA MET A 900 11.47 -10.39 -34.18
C MET A 900 10.43 -10.84 -35.20
N ALA A 901 10.06 -12.13 -35.22
CA ALA A 901 9.04 -12.69 -36.10
C ALA A 901 7.60 -12.36 -35.68
N SER A 902 7.36 -12.06 -34.39
CA SER A 902 6.02 -11.89 -33.81
C SER A 902 5.48 -10.45 -33.87
N GLY A 903 5.84 -9.70 -34.92
CA GLY A 903 5.29 -8.37 -35.18
C GLY A 903 5.95 -7.22 -34.42
N TYR A 904 7.19 -7.39 -33.96
CA TYR A 904 7.99 -6.34 -33.28
C TYR A 904 7.90 -4.98 -33.98
N ASP A 905 8.10 -4.93 -35.31
CA ASP A 905 8.10 -3.66 -36.05
C ASP A 905 6.74 -2.94 -35.99
N LYS A 906 5.63 -3.69 -35.88
CA LYS A 906 4.29 -3.13 -35.71
C LYS A 906 4.13 -2.49 -34.33
N TYR A 907 4.58 -3.17 -33.26
CA TYR A 907 4.50 -2.65 -31.90
C TYR A 907 5.47 -1.49 -31.66
N PHE A 908 6.68 -1.58 -32.21
CA PHE A 908 7.66 -0.50 -32.17
C PHE A 908 7.13 0.74 -32.90
N LYS A 909 6.45 0.58 -34.04
CA LYS A 909 5.81 1.70 -34.73
C LYS A 909 4.75 2.38 -33.85
N ILE A 910 3.90 1.61 -33.16
CA ILE A 910 2.90 2.16 -32.22
C ILE A 910 3.58 2.93 -31.08
N TYR A 911 4.69 2.40 -30.54
CA TYR A 911 5.49 3.07 -29.52
C TYR A 911 6.13 4.37 -30.03
N ALA A 912 6.72 4.35 -31.23
CA ALA A 912 7.32 5.52 -31.85
C ALA A 912 6.27 6.60 -32.17
N ASP A 913 5.12 6.20 -32.71
CA ASP A 913 3.97 7.09 -32.95
C ASP A 913 3.50 7.76 -31.65
N TYR A 914 3.47 7.00 -30.55
CA TYR A 914 3.10 7.50 -29.23
C TYR A 914 4.12 8.51 -28.70
N LEU A 915 5.42 8.20 -28.74
CA LEU A 915 6.48 9.12 -28.28
C LEU A 915 6.43 10.45 -29.05
N VAL A 916 6.36 10.40 -30.37
CA VAL A 916 6.31 11.60 -31.22
C VAL A 916 5.07 12.43 -30.93
N SER A 917 3.91 11.79 -30.79
CA SER A 917 2.65 12.50 -30.53
C SER A 917 2.60 13.15 -29.14
N ASN A 918 3.38 12.63 -28.17
CA ASN A 918 3.37 13.11 -26.79
C ASN A 918 4.59 13.93 -26.40
N ALA A 919 5.62 14.03 -27.25
CA ALA A 919 6.88 14.70 -26.94
C ALA A 919 6.68 16.15 -26.46
N TRP A 920 5.81 16.91 -27.12
CA TRP A 920 5.48 18.26 -26.69
C TRP A 920 4.82 18.30 -25.30
N SER A 921 3.86 17.40 -25.06
CA SER A 921 3.17 17.31 -23.76
C SER A 921 4.12 16.89 -22.64
N ALA A 922 5.03 15.96 -22.90
CA ALA A 922 6.07 15.54 -21.97
C ALA A 922 7.00 16.70 -21.62
N LEU A 923 7.50 17.43 -22.63
CA LEU A 923 8.37 18.59 -22.41
C LEU A 923 7.64 19.69 -21.63
N ARG A 924 6.40 19.99 -22.00
CA ARG A 924 5.58 20.98 -21.28
C ARG A 924 5.37 20.60 -19.81
N ASN A 925 5.06 19.34 -19.53
CA ASN A 925 4.83 18.88 -18.16
C ASN A 925 6.13 18.84 -17.34
N PHE A 926 7.24 18.46 -17.96
CA PHE A 926 8.56 18.54 -17.35
C PHE A 926 8.89 19.97 -16.94
N MET A 927 8.70 20.93 -17.85
CA MET A 927 8.89 22.37 -17.59
C MET A 927 7.99 22.88 -16.46
N LEU A 928 6.74 22.41 -16.39
CA LEU A 928 5.79 22.78 -15.34
C LEU A 928 6.04 22.06 -14.01
N LYS A 929 6.85 21.02 -13.95
CA LYS A 929 7.11 20.27 -12.72
C LYS A 929 8.48 20.60 -12.11
N HIS A 930 9.48 20.77 -12.98
CA HIS A 930 10.89 20.92 -12.62
C HIS A 930 11.45 22.28 -13.05
N GLY A 931 10.57 23.23 -13.41
CA GLY A 931 11.00 24.51 -13.97
C GLY A 931 11.94 25.30 -13.07
N ASP A 932 11.80 25.25 -11.74
CA ASP A 932 12.58 26.00 -10.75
C ASP A 932 13.97 25.44 -10.53
N GLU A 933 14.18 24.17 -10.87
CA GLU A 933 15.49 23.54 -10.89
C GLU A 933 16.39 24.19 -11.95
N TYR A 934 15.83 24.50 -13.13
CA TYR A 934 16.61 24.87 -14.32
C TYR A 934 16.41 26.32 -14.78
N PHE A 935 15.24 26.93 -14.53
CA PHE A 935 14.86 28.24 -15.07
C PHE A 935 14.63 29.29 -13.98
N THR A 936 14.67 30.54 -14.39
CA THR A 936 13.98 31.65 -13.73
C THR A 936 12.86 32.13 -14.63
N CYS A 937 11.73 32.55 -14.04
CA CYS A 937 10.54 32.90 -14.80
C CYS A 937 10.14 34.34 -14.54
N LYS A 938 9.70 35.01 -15.59
CA LYS A 938 8.85 36.21 -15.45
C LYS A 938 7.49 35.89 -16.03
N ILE A 939 6.46 36.39 -15.37
CA ILE A 939 5.10 36.29 -15.90
C ILE A 939 4.55 37.67 -16.15
N THR A 940 3.74 37.81 -17.19
CA THR A 940 2.99 39.04 -17.39
C THR A 940 1.82 39.07 -16.42
N GLU A 941 1.81 40.04 -15.50
CA GLU A 941 0.70 40.32 -14.60
C GLU A 941 -0.14 41.50 -15.07
N GLU A 942 -1.45 41.40 -14.89
CA GLU A 942 -2.41 42.49 -15.12
C GLU A 942 -2.52 43.34 -13.84
N THR A 943 -2.25 44.64 -13.96
CA THR A 943 -2.34 45.62 -12.85
C THR A 943 -3.29 46.76 -13.21
N THR A 944 -3.93 47.35 -12.21
CA THR A 944 -4.84 48.52 -12.41
C THR A 944 -4.58 49.63 -11.40
N CYS A 945 -5.26 50.78 -11.52
CA CYS A 945 -5.16 51.86 -10.53
C CYS A 945 -5.74 51.43 -9.15
N CYS A 946 -5.13 51.90 -8.05
CA CYS A 946 -5.57 51.60 -6.68
C CYS A 946 -7.06 51.90 -6.39
N ASN A 947 -7.64 52.91 -7.03
CA ASN A 947 -9.07 53.23 -6.90
C ASN A 947 -9.98 52.16 -7.54
N VAL A 948 -9.55 51.56 -8.65
CA VAL A 948 -10.27 50.46 -9.33
C VAL A 948 -10.16 49.17 -8.52
N CYS A 949 -8.95 48.83 -8.03
CA CYS A 949 -8.78 47.67 -7.15
C CYS A 949 -9.69 47.71 -5.92
N LYS A 950 -9.82 48.88 -5.28
CA LYS A 950 -10.71 49.07 -4.12
C LYS A 950 -12.18 48.90 -4.49
N ALA A 951 -12.59 49.32 -5.68
CA ALA A 951 -13.96 49.14 -6.16
C ALA A 951 -14.26 47.68 -6.50
N GLU A 952 -13.29 46.94 -7.01
CA GLU A 952 -13.42 45.52 -7.39
C GLU A 952 -13.07 44.53 -6.25
N GLY A 953 -12.67 45.04 -5.08
CA GLY A 953 -12.36 44.21 -3.91
C GLY A 953 -11.08 43.37 -4.02
N VAL A 954 -10.13 43.79 -4.88
CA VAL A 954 -8.90 43.04 -5.17
C VAL A 954 -7.70 43.55 -4.34
N SER A 955 -6.77 42.67 -3.98
CA SER A 955 -5.57 42.97 -3.16
C SER A 955 -4.76 44.15 -3.69
N CYS A 956 -4.24 45.00 -2.78
CA CYS A 956 -3.41 46.17 -3.10
C CYS A 956 -2.09 45.84 -3.83
N GLN A 957 -1.64 44.58 -3.77
CA GLN A 957 -0.42 44.14 -4.42
C GLN A 957 -0.50 44.22 -5.97
N TRP A 958 -1.72 44.26 -6.53
CA TRP A 958 -2.00 44.32 -7.98
C TRP A 958 -2.38 45.71 -8.48
N CYS A 959 -2.03 46.74 -7.68
CA CYS A 959 -2.42 48.11 -7.92
C CYS A 959 -1.21 49.02 -8.09
N ARG A 960 -1.33 50.02 -8.97
CA ARG A 960 -0.28 51.02 -9.25
C ARG A 960 -0.65 52.41 -8.72
N ASP A 961 0.32 53.11 -8.14
CA ASP A 961 0.27 54.51 -7.71
C ASP A 961 1.68 55.16 -7.83
N PRO A 962 1.87 56.30 -8.53
CA PRO A 962 0.87 57.06 -9.29
C PRO A 962 0.41 56.31 -10.55
N CYS A 963 -0.88 56.40 -10.85
CA CYS A 963 -1.44 55.83 -12.06
C CYS A 963 -1.72 56.91 -13.11
N ASP A 964 -1.11 56.75 -14.30
CA ASP A 964 -1.33 57.66 -15.42
C ASP A 964 -2.66 57.30 -16.12
N VAL A 965 -3.61 58.24 -16.09
CA VAL A 965 -4.89 58.17 -16.80
C VAL A 965 -4.77 59.00 -18.07
N GLN A 966 -4.79 58.36 -19.23
CA GLN A 966 -4.58 59.06 -20.51
C GLN A 966 -5.88 59.67 -21.09
N GLY A 967 -7.05 59.43 -20.47
CA GLY A 967 -8.31 60.04 -20.87
C GLY A 967 -9.54 59.43 -20.18
N PRO A 968 -10.75 59.94 -20.46
CA PRO A 968 -12.01 59.50 -19.84
C PRO A 968 -12.48 58.10 -20.24
N TYR A 969 -11.82 57.47 -21.21
CA TYR A 969 -12.12 56.10 -21.69
C TYR A 969 -10.93 55.14 -21.54
N ASP A 970 -9.91 55.50 -20.74
CA ASP A 970 -8.79 54.62 -20.43
C ASP A 970 -9.32 53.44 -19.57
N ASP A 971 -9.03 52.21 -19.98
CA ASP A 971 -9.46 51.00 -19.25
C ASP A 971 -8.68 50.80 -17.94
N LEU A 972 -7.67 51.64 -17.69
CA LEU A 972 -6.80 51.68 -16.51
C LEU A 972 -5.96 50.42 -16.26
N ARG A 973 -6.15 49.38 -17.08
CA ARG A 973 -5.45 48.10 -16.99
C ARG A 973 -4.12 48.17 -17.73
N ARG A 974 -3.06 47.64 -17.13
CA ARG A 974 -1.72 47.56 -17.71
C ARG A 974 -1.14 46.18 -17.47
N TYR A 975 -0.20 45.79 -18.33
CA TYR A 975 0.47 44.51 -18.27
C TYR A 975 1.95 44.73 -17.94
N THR A 976 2.45 44.05 -16.91
CA THR A 976 3.81 44.21 -16.42
C THR A 976 4.45 42.87 -16.13
N ASN A 977 5.71 42.69 -16.53
CA ASN A 977 6.45 41.45 -16.28
C ASN A 977 6.97 41.41 -14.83
N THR A 978 6.54 40.41 -14.06
CA THR A 978 6.90 40.20 -12.66
C THR A 978 7.71 38.91 -12.53
N SER A 979 8.81 38.94 -11.78
CA SER A 979 9.61 37.74 -11.51
C SER A 979 8.89 36.79 -10.54
N GLN A 980 8.90 35.49 -10.86
CA GLN A 980 8.25 34.43 -10.09
C GLN A 980 9.10 33.13 -10.12
N PRO A 981 8.83 32.16 -9.22
CA PRO A 981 9.34 30.79 -9.34
C PRO A 981 8.90 30.11 -10.66
N CYS A 982 9.48 28.97 -10.99
CA CYS A 982 9.13 28.17 -12.17
C CYS A 982 8.64 26.76 -11.75
N PRO A 983 7.51 26.22 -12.24
CA PRO A 983 6.44 27.01 -12.83
C PRO A 983 6.01 28.12 -11.86
N PRO A 984 5.42 29.20 -12.36
CA PRO A 984 4.93 30.26 -11.49
C PRO A 984 3.75 29.74 -10.65
N ASP A 985 3.70 30.13 -9.38
CA ASP A 985 2.58 29.82 -8.49
C ASP A 985 1.32 30.55 -8.97
N TYR A 986 0.41 29.79 -9.58
CA TYR A 986 -0.84 30.31 -10.13
C TYR A 986 -1.81 30.83 -9.06
N SER A 987 -1.66 30.38 -7.79
CA SER A 987 -2.50 30.81 -6.68
C SER A 987 -2.18 32.24 -6.20
N GLN A 988 -1.01 32.76 -6.54
CA GLN A 988 -0.54 34.10 -6.17
C GLN A 988 -0.70 35.13 -7.29
N ARG A 989 -1.59 34.89 -8.27
CA ARG A 989 -1.71 35.75 -9.48
C ARG A 989 -2.67 36.92 -9.35
N GLY A 990 -2.57 37.85 -10.32
CA GLY A 990 -3.28 39.13 -10.45
C GLY A 990 -4.81 39.08 -10.57
N MET A 991 -5.42 40.16 -11.06
CA MET A 991 -6.88 40.38 -11.07
C MET A 991 -7.71 39.35 -11.87
N ASN A 992 -7.08 38.53 -12.72
CA ASN A 992 -7.72 37.44 -13.45
C ASN A 992 -7.06 36.10 -13.07
N SER A 993 -7.84 35.14 -12.59
CA SER A 993 -7.38 33.84 -12.07
C SER A 993 -7.12 32.78 -13.15
N ASN A 994 -6.57 33.16 -14.31
CA ASN A 994 -6.32 32.22 -15.40
C ASN A 994 -4.91 31.62 -15.29
N ASP A 995 -4.83 30.29 -15.39
CA ASP A 995 -3.61 29.49 -15.32
C ASP A 995 -2.69 29.63 -16.56
N GLU A 996 -2.98 30.57 -17.48
CA GLU A 996 -2.32 30.65 -18.79
C GLU A 996 -1.80 32.06 -19.13
N ASN A 997 -1.40 32.87 -18.14
CA ASN A 997 -0.67 34.11 -18.49
C ASN A 997 0.70 33.79 -19.11
N THR A 998 1.17 34.75 -19.90
CA THR A 998 2.43 34.61 -20.65
C THR A 998 3.63 34.45 -19.72
N ILE A 999 4.46 33.44 -19.99
CA ILE A 999 5.66 33.11 -19.22
C ILE A 999 6.89 33.38 -20.08
N TYR A 1000 7.83 34.14 -19.54
CA TYR A 1000 9.17 34.30 -20.07
C TYR A 1000 10.10 33.38 -19.28
N TRP A 1001 10.55 32.33 -19.94
CA TRP A 1001 11.49 31.37 -19.38
C TRP A 1001 12.90 31.89 -19.59
N ASN A 1002 13.73 31.79 -18.57
CA ASN A 1002 15.13 32.15 -18.68
C ASN A 1002 15.98 31.04 -18.06
N LEU A 1003 16.58 30.23 -18.94
CA LEU A 1003 17.41 29.10 -18.56
C LEU A 1003 18.64 29.60 -17.80
N ARG A 1004 18.89 29.02 -16.63
CA ARG A 1004 20.06 29.37 -15.82
C ARG A 1004 21.30 28.81 -16.51
N SER A 1005 22.29 29.66 -16.78
CA SER A 1005 23.48 29.29 -17.53
C SER A 1005 24.30 28.17 -16.87
N ASP A 1006 24.24 28.04 -15.54
CA ASP A 1006 24.91 26.98 -14.77
C ASP A 1006 24.14 25.64 -14.77
N LYS A 1007 22.91 25.62 -15.30
CA LYS A 1007 22.02 24.44 -15.33
C LYS A 1007 21.65 23.97 -16.73
N GLU A 1008 22.23 24.58 -17.76
CA GLU A 1008 21.90 24.27 -19.15
C GLU A 1008 22.19 22.81 -19.51
N GLY A 1009 23.35 22.26 -19.12
CA GLY A 1009 23.70 20.86 -19.36
C GLY A 1009 22.72 19.89 -18.68
N ASP A 1010 22.58 20.04 -17.35
CA ASP A 1010 21.68 19.23 -16.52
C ASP A 1010 20.24 19.22 -17.05
N PHE A 1011 19.75 20.40 -17.46
CA PHE A 1011 18.41 20.55 -18.01
C PHE A 1011 18.21 19.72 -19.27
N TRP A 1012 19.14 19.81 -20.22
CA TRP A 1012 19.01 19.16 -21.52
C TRP A 1012 19.14 17.64 -21.42
N ASP A 1013 19.96 17.14 -20.50
CA ASP A 1013 20.06 15.70 -20.21
C ASP A 1013 18.76 15.17 -19.59
N ALA A 1014 18.21 15.88 -18.60
CA ALA A 1014 16.95 15.52 -17.97
C ALA A 1014 15.76 15.62 -18.93
N ALA A 1015 15.69 16.68 -19.74
CA ALA A 1015 14.64 16.87 -20.73
C ALA A 1015 14.68 15.80 -21.84
N ALA A 1016 15.88 15.42 -22.31
CA ALA A 1016 16.01 14.34 -23.30
C ALA A 1016 15.57 12.99 -22.74
N ALA A 1017 15.89 12.70 -21.47
CA ALA A 1017 15.45 11.49 -20.79
C ALA A 1017 13.92 11.43 -20.62
N GLU A 1018 13.29 12.54 -20.24
CA GLU A 1018 11.84 12.61 -20.01
C GLU A 1018 11.04 12.59 -21.32
N VAL A 1019 11.45 13.37 -22.32
CA VAL A 1019 10.72 13.53 -23.59
C VAL A 1019 10.94 12.34 -24.53
N GLY A 1020 12.09 11.66 -24.40
CA GLY A 1020 12.48 10.60 -25.33
C GLY A 1020 12.85 11.11 -26.73
N ALA A 1021 13.05 12.43 -26.87
CA ALA A 1021 13.55 13.06 -28.09
C ALA A 1021 15.03 13.44 -27.93
N PRO A 1022 15.85 13.29 -28.98
CA PRO A 1022 17.24 13.70 -28.89
C PRO A 1022 17.36 15.23 -28.85
N ARG A 1023 18.42 15.73 -28.20
CA ARG A 1023 18.62 17.15 -27.90
C ARG A 1023 18.54 18.05 -29.13
N GLU A 1024 19.01 17.60 -30.29
CA GLU A 1024 18.96 18.34 -31.55
C GLU A 1024 17.54 18.58 -32.09
N LYS A 1025 16.54 17.86 -31.56
CA LYS A 1025 15.11 18.03 -31.88
C LYS A 1025 14.38 18.89 -30.85
N MET A 1026 15.11 19.42 -29.87
CA MET A 1026 14.57 20.36 -28.90
C MET A 1026 15.36 21.67 -29.00
N ASN A 1027 14.69 22.79 -29.23
CA ASN A 1027 15.31 24.10 -29.30
C ASN A 1027 14.62 25.08 -28.36
N ILE A 1028 15.30 26.17 -28.00
CA ILE A 1028 14.64 27.27 -27.30
C ILE A 1028 13.90 28.10 -28.34
N ALA A 1029 12.56 28.01 -28.33
CA ALA A 1029 11.71 28.84 -29.14
C ALA A 1029 11.57 30.23 -28.50
N LYS A 1030 11.84 31.28 -29.27
CA LYS A 1030 11.67 32.67 -28.81
C LYS A 1030 10.22 32.99 -28.44
N LEU A 1031 9.27 32.33 -29.10
CA LEU A 1031 7.85 32.50 -28.86
C LEU A 1031 7.09 31.23 -29.24
N GLN A 1032 6.26 30.75 -28.33
CA GLN A 1032 5.43 29.58 -28.51
C GLN A 1032 4.03 29.80 -27.93
N SER A 1033 3.00 29.47 -28.69
CA SER A 1033 1.62 29.44 -28.20
C SER A 1033 1.42 28.22 -27.29
N VAL A 1034 0.85 28.44 -26.10
CA VAL A 1034 0.51 27.39 -25.13
C VAL A 1034 -0.98 27.50 -24.80
N GLY A 1035 -1.80 26.62 -25.38
CA GLY A 1035 -3.26 26.64 -25.22
C GLY A 1035 -4.02 27.10 -26.46
N ILE A 1036 -5.34 27.25 -26.34
CA ILE A 1036 -6.23 27.69 -27.43
C ILE A 1036 -6.32 29.21 -27.39
N LEU A 1037 -5.99 29.88 -28.50
CA LEU A 1037 -6.15 31.33 -28.62
C LEU A 1037 -7.65 31.69 -28.68
N ASP A 1038 -8.07 32.71 -27.93
CA ASP A 1038 -9.42 33.26 -28.03
C ASP A 1038 -9.72 33.66 -29.49
N SER A 1039 -10.97 33.48 -29.91
CA SER A 1039 -11.55 34.01 -31.15
C SER A 1039 -11.26 35.50 -31.39
N SER A 1040 -11.16 36.31 -30.33
CA SER A 1040 -10.76 37.73 -30.38
C SER A 1040 -9.27 37.93 -30.75
N CYS A 1041 -8.46 36.89 -30.58
CA CYS A 1041 -7.05 36.79 -30.95
C CYS A 1041 -6.85 36.01 -32.27
N SER A 1042 -7.91 35.80 -33.06
CA SER A 1042 -7.84 35.11 -34.34
C SER A 1042 -7.04 35.91 -35.39
N ARG A 1043 -6.25 35.17 -36.19
CA ARG A 1043 -5.30 35.73 -37.17
C ARG A 1043 -6.05 36.30 -38.37
N ASP A 1044 -5.59 37.45 -38.87
CA ASP A 1044 -5.95 37.86 -40.22
C ASP A 1044 -5.32 36.88 -41.22
N SER A 1045 -6.17 36.22 -42.02
CA SER A 1045 -5.77 35.23 -43.02
C SER A 1045 -4.81 35.75 -44.09
N ALA A 1046 -4.60 37.07 -44.19
CA ALA A 1046 -3.73 37.70 -45.18
C ALA A 1046 -2.24 37.79 -44.77
N TYR A 1047 -1.91 37.71 -43.47
CA TYR A 1047 -0.53 37.92 -42.97
C TYR A 1047 -0.22 36.92 -41.85
N ASN A 1048 0.44 35.81 -42.19
CA ASN A 1048 0.70 34.65 -41.32
C ASN A 1048 1.71 34.87 -40.15
N GLY A 1049 2.02 36.12 -39.77
CA GLY A 1049 2.96 36.45 -38.71
C GLY A 1049 2.27 36.73 -37.37
N ILE A 1050 2.82 36.20 -36.26
CA ILE A 1050 2.35 36.49 -34.89
C ILE A 1050 2.42 38.00 -34.59
N GLU A 1051 3.29 38.73 -35.30
CA GLU A 1051 3.52 40.19 -35.26
C GLU A 1051 2.30 41.08 -35.59
N HIS A 1052 1.18 40.50 -36.03
CA HIS A 1052 -0.05 41.22 -36.35
C HIS A 1052 -1.18 41.04 -35.33
N MET A 1053 -0.90 40.44 -34.16
CA MET A 1053 -1.87 40.31 -33.05
C MET A 1053 -1.97 41.61 -32.24
N THR A 1054 -3.14 41.86 -31.63
CA THR A 1054 -3.28 42.99 -30.69
C THR A 1054 -2.42 42.76 -29.45
N ALA A 1055 -1.91 43.85 -28.86
CA ALA A 1055 -1.01 43.77 -27.70
C ALA A 1055 -1.60 42.93 -26.54
N SER A 1056 -2.92 43.00 -26.34
CA SER A 1056 -3.65 42.23 -25.32
C SER A 1056 -3.52 40.71 -25.47
N CYS A 1057 -3.31 40.21 -26.69
CA CYS A 1057 -3.20 38.78 -26.96
C CYS A 1057 -1.83 38.19 -26.60
N TYR A 1058 -0.75 38.99 -26.62
CA TYR A 1058 0.58 38.53 -26.18
C TYR A 1058 0.71 38.31 -24.68
N TYR A 1059 -0.31 38.70 -23.91
CA TYR A 1059 -0.30 38.57 -22.46
C TYR A 1059 -0.98 37.28 -21.98
N ARG A 1060 -1.63 36.54 -22.89
CA ARG A 1060 -2.39 35.32 -22.62
C ARG A 1060 -1.89 34.21 -23.55
N ASN A 1061 -1.54 33.06 -22.98
CA ASN A 1061 -1.30 31.80 -23.70
C ASN A 1061 0.01 31.73 -24.51
N PHE A 1062 1.07 32.42 -24.08
CA PHE A 1062 2.39 32.33 -24.72
C PHE A 1062 3.53 32.00 -23.76
N TRP A 1063 4.46 31.17 -24.21
CA TRP A 1063 5.76 30.98 -23.60
C TRP A 1063 6.83 31.64 -24.48
N PHE A 1064 7.70 32.42 -23.86
CA PHE A 1064 8.85 33.07 -24.49
C PHE A 1064 10.13 32.41 -23.99
N ASP A 1065 11.10 32.28 -24.90
CA ASP A 1065 12.41 31.67 -24.65
C ASP A 1065 12.31 30.30 -23.96
N ALA A 1066 11.33 29.49 -24.38
CA ALA A 1066 11.01 28.20 -23.79
C ALA A 1066 11.46 27.03 -24.69
N PRO A 1067 11.83 25.88 -24.11
CA PRO A 1067 12.09 24.66 -24.85
C PRO A 1067 10.87 24.23 -25.68
N HIS A 1068 11.12 23.87 -26.94
CA HIS A 1068 10.14 23.41 -27.91
C HIS A 1068 10.67 22.18 -28.63
N VAL A 1069 9.78 21.25 -28.99
CA VAL A 1069 10.13 20.07 -29.80
C VAL A 1069 9.88 20.41 -31.26
N GLU A 1070 10.94 20.44 -32.07
CA GLU A 1070 10.87 20.75 -33.50
C GLU A 1070 11.43 19.60 -34.34
N GLY A 1071 10.64 19.14 -35.32
CA GLY A 1071 11.10 18.15 -36.30
C GLY A 1071 11.35 16.74 -35.75
N PHE A 1072 10.90 16.43 -34.53
CA PHE A 1072 10.92 15.08 -33.97
C PHE A 1072 9.85 14.22 -34.64
N ASN A 1073 10.25 13.13 -35.28
CA ASN A 1073 9.35 12.23 -35.99
C ASN A 1073 9.71 10.77 -35.66
N THR A 1074 8.93 9.83 -36.19
CA THR A 1074 9.04 8.40 -35.84
C THR A 1074 10.39 7.80 -36.22
N ASP A 1075 11.06 8.36 -37.24
CA ASP A 1075 12.36 7.87 -37.69
C ASP A 1075 13.50 8.34 -36.78
N ASP A 1076 13.26 9.38 -35.97
CA ASP A 1076 14.20 9.84 -34.95
C ASP A 1076 14.14 8.97 -33.68
N VAL A 1077 13.10 8.15 -33.52
CA VAL A 1077 12.97 7.21 -32.41
C VAL A 1077 13.92 6.05 -32.68
N THR A 1078 14.95 5.93 -31.84
CA THR A 1078 15.96 4.90 -31.97
C THR A 1078 15.33 3.52 -31.85
N ASN A 1079 15.32 2.75 -32.95
CA ASN A 1079 14.79 1.40 -32.95
C ASN A 1079 15.81 0.42 -32.38
N PRO A 1080 15.57 -0.20 -31.21
CA PRO A 1080 16.52 -1.15 -30.61
C PRO A 1080 16.90 -2.30 -31.55
N LYS A 1081 15.97 -2.74 -32.42
CA LYS A 1081 16.25 -3.72 -33.48
C LYS A 1081 17.40 -3.30 -34.39
N THR A 1082 17.52 -2.01 -34.72
CA THR A 1082 18.59 -1.53 -35.60
C THR A 1082 19.95 -1.49 -34.91
N ILE A 1083 19.99 -1.16 -33.62
CA ILE A 1083 21.21 -1.21 -32.80
C ILE A 1083 21.67 -2.66 -32.63
N LEU A 1084 20.77 -3.55 -32.25
CA LEU A 1084 21.07 -4.97 -32.09
C LEU A 1084 21.49 -5.61 -33.43
N ASN A 1085 20.82 -5.32 -34.54
CA ASN A 1085 21.23 -5.82 -35.85
C ASN A 1085 22.61 -5.31 -36.29
N LYS A 1086 23.00 -4.09 -35.91
CA LYS A 1086 24.38 -3.60 -36.11
C LYS A 1086 25.38 -4.38 -35.25
N ALA A 1087 25.06 -4.58 -33.97
CA ALA A 1087 25.91 -5.36 -33.07
C ALA A 1087 26.05 -6.83 -33.51
N LEU A 1088 24.99 -7.45 -34.03
CA LEU A 1088 24.97 -8.81 -34.57
C LEU A 1088 25.79 -8.93 -35.88
N ARG A 1089 25.83 -7.88 -36.72
CA ARG A 1089 26.62 -7.86 -37.96
C ARG A 1089 28.12 -7.64 -37.75
N CYS A 1090 28.56 -7.18 -36.57
CA CYS A 1090 29.99 -7.09 -36.23
C CYS A 1090 30.63 -8.47 -35.96
N LYS A 1091 29.86 -9.57 -36.00
CA LYS A 1091 30.36 -10.95 -36.05
C LYS A 1091 30.50 -11.45 -37.50
N ALA A 1092 31.42 -10.89 -38.25
CA ALA A 1092 32.04 -11.56 -39.39
C ALA A 1092 33.42 -10.95 -39.68
N PRO A 1093 34.51 -11.52 -39.13
CA PRO A 1093 35.73 -11.66 -39.89
C PRO A 1093 35.62 -12.90 -40.78
N ASP A 1094 36.12 -12.77 -42.02
CA ASP A 1094 36.59 -13.89 -42.83
C ASP A 1094 37.60 -14.78 -42.07
#